data_AF-A0AA38VSS1-F1
#
_entry.id   AF-A0AA38VSS1-F1
#
_cell.length_a   1.000
_cell.length_b   1.000
_cell.length_c   1.000
_cell.angle_alpha   90.00
_cell.angle_beta   90.00
_cell.angle_gamma   90.00
#
_symmetry.space_group_name_H-M   'P 1'
#
loop_
_entity.id
_entity.type
_entity.pdbx_description
1 polymer ?
#
loop_
_entity_poly.entity_id
_entity_poly.type
_entity_poly.pdbx_seq_one_letter_code
_entity_poly.pdbx_strand_id
1 'polypeptide(L)'
;MSPSRASGPLPLGKGNGGDDVGKAGQASIDIIDIRRKAVEINLKEDILSQFHPETGPRTLPTLLLYNERGLQLFEDITYLDEYYLTNDEIALLKSHSAEIAEHVPSGSMVIELGSGNLRKVNLLLQALENAEKKIDYYALDLSRTELERTLAQVPTYRHVKCRGLLGTYDDGREWLRRPENVLRRKCILSLGSSIGNFHRDEAAEFLRTFSNVLQHGDSMLIGLDHCNDPAKVYHGYNDCKGLTHEFILNGLWHANEILGHEAFTPGDWKVIGEYVFDGEGGRHQAFYSPVRDTVVMGELIRSHERIQVEQSLKYSAAETKRLWSRAGMTESAEWTHQNEYGLHMLSRPNMPFSLVPKAYASSPLPSFEDWQALWTSWDIVTQQMIPDEELLNKPIKLRNACIFYLGHIPTFLDIQLHKATGAQLSGLSAYYQRIFERGIDPDVDNPEKCHDHSEIPPEYPPVQEILSYQAKVRESVEALYRSGIEKIPRNVGRAIWVGFEHEIMHLETLLYMMLQSDKTRPPPHTEVPDWEKLAEKARSARVVNEWFKVPAQEITIGIDEPDDATDVNLNYGWDNEKPQRRAQVHAFMAQGRPIVNEEYARYMYDEHVTSLPASWAEVKDSTAAASNGVTNGTNGTNGHSNGHSNRTHEVPESFLEGKAVRTVYGLVPLKYALDWPVFASYDELKGCAAYLGGRIPTFEEARSIYRYAEMMEVDKAERQLGATVPAVNG
;
A
#
# COMPACT_ATOMS: atom_id res chain seq x y z
N MET A 1 28.16 -36.25 54.84
CA MET A 1 29.32 -37.08 54.49
C MET A 1 30.35 -36.19 53.80
N SER A 2 31.53 -36.05 54.40
CA SER A 2 32.74 -35.46 53.77
C SER A 2 33.43 -36.56 52.91
N PRO A 3 34.44 -36.30 52.04
CA PRO A 3 35.67 -35.52 52.33
C PRO A 3 36.10 -34.52 51.21
N SER A 4 36.70 -33.35 51.53
CA SER A 4 38.15 -33.01 51.46
C SER A 4 38.75 -32.88 50.04
N ARG A 5 39.78 -32.10 49.68
CA ARG A 5 40.79 -31.22 50.34
C ARG A 5 41.49 -30.40 49.19
N ALA A 6 42.37 -29.40 49.34
CA ALA A 6 43.07 -28.80 50.49
C ALA A 6 43.30 -27.26 50.25
N SER A 7 44.48 -26.72 50.61
CA SER A 7 44.84 -25.28 50.65
C SER A 7 46.28 -25.00 50.17
N GLY A 8 46.58 -23.78 49.69
CA GLY A 8 47.94 -23.26 49.42
C GLY A 8 47.99 -21.71 49.50
N PRO A 9 49.12 -21.07 49.84
CA PRO A 9 49.10 -19.78 50.58
C PRO A 9 49.47 -18.49 49.80
N LEU A 10 49.12 -17.36 50.42
CA LEU A 10 49.57 -15.99 50.12
C LEU A 10 51.08 -15.78 50.36
N PRO A 11 51.64 -14.70 49.79
CA PRO A 11 52.42 -13.77 50.63
C PRO A 11 52.08 -12.27 50.40
N LEU A 12 52.32 -11.47 51.45
CA LEU A 12 52.36 -10.00 51.42
C LEU A 12 53.60 -9.53 50.61
N GLY A 13 53.71 -8.33 50.04
CA GLY A 13 52.89 -7.12 50.05
C GLY A 13 53.80 -5.88 50.03
N LYS A 14 53.47 -4.82 49.27
CA LYS A 14 54.11 -3.48 49.33
C LYS A 14 53.24 -2.47 48.59
N GLY A 15 53.04 -1.29 49.18
CA GLY A 15 52.15 -0.25 48.64
C GLY A 15 52.90 0.94 48.02
N ASN A 16 52.20 1.58 47.09
CA ASN A 16 52.14 3.02 46.74
C ASN A 16 50.85 3.10 45.88
N GLY A 17 49.92 4.04 46.04
CA GLY A 17 50.09 5.41 46.52
C GLY A 17 50.13 6.34 45.31
N GLY A 18 48.97 6.58 44.67
CA GLY A 18 48.85 7.37 43.45
C GLY A 18 47.44 7.34 42.84
N ASP A 19 46.67 8.38 43.16
CA ASP A 19 45.60 9.02 42.37
C ASP A 19 44.58 8.16 41.61
N ASP A 20 43.52 7.77 42.32
CA ASP A 20 42.25 7.32 41.75
C ASP A 20 41.40 8.53 41.32
N VAL A 21 41.60 9.00 40.09
CA VAL A 21 40.66 9.92 39.42
C VAL A 21 39.72 9.08 38.56
N GLY A 22 38.56 8.76 39.13
CA GLY A 22 37.61 7.83 38.54
C GLY A 22 37.16 8.22 37.12
N LYS A 23 37.46 7.36 36.15
CA LYS A 23 36.69 7.30 34.90
C LYS A 23 35.32 6.74 35.23
N ALA A 24 34.29 7.60 35.22
CA ALA A 24 32.92 7.14 35.18
C ALA A 24 32.74 6.23 33.94
N GLY A 25 32.25 5.01 34.15
CA GLY A 25 32.05 4.07 33.06
C GLY A 25 30.93 4.56 32.14
N GLN A 26 31.27 4.94 30.90
CA GLN A 26 30.28 5.04 29.84
C GLN A 26 29.60 3.67 29.68
N ALA A 27 28.27 3.67 29.67
CA ALA A 27 27.51 2.48 29.32
C ALA A 27 27.87 2.07 27.88
N SER A 28 28.24 0.80 27.67
CA SER A 28 28.59 0.31 26.35
C SER A 28 27.36 0.34 25.43
N ILE A 29 27.50 1.03 24.29
CA ILE A 29 26.45 1.11 23.27
C ILE A 29 26.23 -0.29 22.66
N ASP A 30 24.98 -0.73 22.60
CA ASP A 30 24.58 -2.05 22.11
C ASP A 30 24.53 -2.05 20.56
N ILE A 31 25.62 -2.50 19.92
CA ILE A 31 25.76 -2.58 18.46
C ILE A 31 25.88 -4.04 18.03
N ILE A 32 24.89 -4.50 17.27
CA ILE A 32 24.81 -5.85 16.72
C ILE A 32 25.45 -5.85 15.32
N ASP A 33 26.51 -6.62 15.12
CA ASP A 33 27.09 -6.84 13.79
C ASP A 33 26.27 -7.89 13.05
N ILE A 34 25.59 -7.47 11.97
CA ILE A 34 24.71 -8.33 11.18
C ILE A 34 25.29 -8.66 9.79
N ARG A 35 26.45 -8.10 9.45
CA ARG A 35 27.11 -8.25 8.14
C ARG A 35 27.40 -9.71 7.79
N ARG A 36 27.05 -10.07 6.56
CA ARG A 36 27.44 -11.34 5.94
C ARG A 36 28.86 -11.24 5.39
N LYS A 37 29.69 -12.27 5.63
CA LYS A 37 31.11 -12.34 5.17
C LYS A 37 31.32 -12.19 3.65
N ALA A 38 30.27 -12.34 2.84
CA ALA A 38 30.31 -12.16 1.40
C ALA A 38 30.13 -10.70 0.95
N VAL A 39 29.88 -9.76 1.89
CA VAL A 39 29.53 -8.37 1.63
C VAL A 39 30.63 -7.42 2.15
N GLU A 40 31.89 -7.82 2.06
CA GLU A 40 32.97 -6.84 1.90
C GLU A 40 32.79 -6.24 0.50
N ILE A 41 32.20 -5.05 0.50
CA ILE A 41 31.45 -4.42 -0.60
C ILE A 41 32.15 -4.56 -1.95
N ASN A 42 31.42 -5.02 -2.96
CA ASN A 42 31.91 -5.07 -4.34
C ASN A 42 32.00 -3.69 -5.02
N LEU A 43 32.11 -2.62 -4.22
CA LEU A 43 32.18 -1.23 -4.65
C LEU A 43 33.31 -1.00 -5.64
N LYS A 44 34.37 -1.82 -5.61
CA LYS A 44 35.43 -1.83 -6.60
C LYS A 44 34.96 -2.28 -7.99
N GLU A 45 34.18 -3.37 -8.09
CA GLU A 45 33.60 -3.79 -9.38
C GLU A 45 32.43 -2.86 -9.78
N ASP A 46 31.70 -2.28 -8.82
CA ASP A 46 30.68 -1.26 -9.12
C ASP A 46 31.31 0.01 -9.73
N ILE A 47 32.41 0.52 -9.17
CA ILE A 47 33.20 1.62 -9.75
C ILE A 47 33.63 1.26 -11.18
N LEU A 48 34.20 0.07 -11.38
CA LEU A 48 34.72 -0.36 -12.69
C LEU A 48 33.60 -0.54 -13.72
N SER A 49 32.50 -1.20 -13.37
CA SER A 49 31.38 -1.46 -14.28
C SER A 49 30.58 -0.21 -14.63
N GLN A 50 30.35 0.69 -13.66
CA GLN A 50 29.66 1.96 -13.90
C GLN A 50 30.53 2.98 -14.68
N PHE A 51 31.85 2.93 -14.48
CA PHE A 51 32.78 3.76 -15.23
C PHE A 51 33.02 3.25 -16.66
N HIS A 52 32.97 1.94 -16.88
CA HIS A 52 33.08 1.28 -18.19
C HIS A 52 31.76 0.58 -18.58
N PRO A 53 30.65 1.30 -18.78
CA PRO A 53 29.36 0.69 -19.07
C PRO A 53 29.31 0.08 -20.48
N GLU A 54 28.62 -1.05 -20.64
CA GLU A 54 28.41 -1.67 -21.96
C GLU A 54 27.58 -0.78 -22.90
N THR A 55 26.63 -0.01 -22.33
CA THR A 55 25.80 0.96 -23.05
C THR A 55 25.46 2.14 -22.14
N GLY A 56 25.29 3.34 -22.71
CA GLY A 56 24.91 4.55 -21.97
C GLY A 56 26.09 5.44 -21.52
N PRO A 57 25.82 6.52 -20.78
CA PRO A 57 26.84 7.40 -20.22
C PRO A 57 27.55 6.76 -19.01
N ARG A 58 28.77 7.20 -18.72
CA ARG A 58 29.51 6.76 -17.53
C ARG A 58 28.84 7.28 -16.26
N THR A 59 28.83 6.45 -15.23
CA THR A 59 28.37 6.81 -13.90
C THR A 59 29.38 6.38 -12.83
N LEU A 60 29.17 6.80 -11.59
CA LEU A 60 29.92 6.34 -10.43
C LEU A 60 28.95 6.09 -9.26
N PRO A 61 29.18 5.07 -8.41
CA PRO A 61 28.24 4.72 -7.36
C PRO A 61 28.07 5.85 -6.34
N THR A 62 26.83 6.28 -6.07
CA THR A 62 26.53 7.30 -5.06
C THR A 62 27.02 6.92 -3.66
N LEU A 63 27.21 5.63 -3.37
CA LEU A 63 27.82 5.13 -2.12
C LEU A 63 29.25 5.67 -1.88
N LEU A 64 29.96 6.07 -2.94
CA LEU A 64 31.26 6.75 -2.82
C LEU A 64 31.19 8.02 -1.98
N LEU A 65 30.05 8.71 -1.98
CA LEU A 65 29.90 9.97 -1.26
C LEU A 65 29.85 9.80 0.27
N TYR A 66 29.62 8.58 0.78
CA TYR A 66 29.27 8.32 2.19
C TYR A 66 30.37 7.57 2.98
N ASN A 67 31.66 7.88 2.74
CA ASN A 67 32.71 7.56 3.73
C ASN A 67 32.60 8.47 4.97
N GLU A 68 33.46 8.27 5.98
CA GLU A 68 33.44 9.04 7.24
C GLU A 68 33.47 10.57 7.02
N ARG A 69 34.35 11.07 6.13
CA ARG A 69 34.40 12.49 5.77
C ARG A 69 33.13 12.94 5.04
N GLY A 70 32.65 12.13 4.12
CA GLY A 70 31.44 12.42 3.34
C GLY A 70 30.20 12.53 4.22
N LEU A 71 30.06 11.67 5.23
CA LEU A 71 28.98 11.74 6.22
C LEU A 71 29.06 13.02 7.07
N GLN A 72 30.26 13.48 7.42
CA GLN A 72 30.46 14.77 8.11
C GLN A 72 30.07 15.96 7.23
N LEU A 73 30.48 15.97 5.95
CA LEU A 73 30.10 17.00 4.99
C LEU A 73 28.58 17.01 4.72
N PHE A 74 27.95 15.83 4.62
CA PHE A 74 26.50 15.71 4.51
C PHE A 74 25.78 16.21 5.77
N GLU A 75 26.31 15.90 6.96
CA GLU A 75 25.79 16.45 8.21
C GLU A 75 25.81 17.99 8.19
N ASP A 76 26.91 18.63 7.77
CA ASP A 76 26.99 20.09 7.64
C ASP A 76 25.98 20.64 6.60
N ILE A 77 25.78 19.95 5.47
CA ILE A 77 24.74 20.29 4.47
C ILE A 77 23.34 20.29 5.11
N THR A 78 23.05 19.35 6.03
CA THR A 78 21.76 19.29 6.75
C THR A 78 21.48 20.45 7.73
N TYR A 79 22.40 21.40 7.87
CA TYR A 79 22.21 22.66 8.61
C TYR A 79 22.14 23.90 7.71
N LEU A 80 22.22 23.75 6.38
CA LEU A 80 22.08 24.86 5.44
C LEU A 80 20.61 25.27 5.30
N ASP A 81 20.37 26.58 5.21
CA ASP A 81 19.02 27.12 4.95
C ASP A 81 18.58 26.79 3.52
N GLU A 82 19.52 26.69 2.57
CA GLU A 82 19.24 26.26 1.20
C GLU A 82 18.79 24.79 1.12
N TYR A 83 19.33 23.89 1.96
CA TYR A 83 18.99 22.46 1.97
C TYR A 83 17.72 22.17 2.80
N TYR A 84 16.60 22.68 2.30
CA TYR A 84 15.29 22.70 2.97
C TYR A 84 14.81 21.32 3.49
N LEU A 85 15.13 20.22 2.79
CA LEU A 85 14.59 18.87 3.05
C LEU A 85 14.67 18.47 4.54
N THR A 86 15.81 18.72 5.18
CA THR A 86 16.00 18.35 6.60
C THR A 86 15.14 19.21 7.53
N ASN A 87 15.04 20.51 7.26
CA ASN A 87 14.30 21.43 8.11
C ASN A 87 12.78 21.27 7.94
N ASP A 88 12.31 21.00 6.73
CA ASP A 88 10.90 20.74 6.42
C ASP A 88 10.44 19.40 7.06
N GLU A 89 11.27 18.35 7.00
CA GLU A 89 11.01 17.08 7.70
C GLU A 89 11.05 17.23 9.24
N ILE A 90 11.97 18.03 9.77
CA ILE A 90 12.01 18.37 11.21
C ILE A 90 10.77 19.16 11.63
N ALA A 91 10.26 20.06 10.79
CA ALA A 91 9.03 20.81 11.06
C ALA A 91 7.80 19.90 11.13
N LEU A 92 7.72 18.90 10.26
CA LEU A 92 6.70 17.85 10.32
C LEU A 92 6.79 17.02 11.60
N LEU A 93 7.98 16.48 11.91
CA LEU A 93 8.17 15.65 13.09
C LEU A 93 7.87 16.43 14.38
N LYS A 94 8.22 17.72 14.47
CA LYS A 94 7.82 18.57 15.60
C LYS A 94 6.31 18.76 15.73
N SER A 95 5.58 18.76 14.62
CA SER A 95 4.13 19.02 14.58
C SER A 95 3.30 17.75 14.77
N HIS A 96 3.78 16.61 14.26
CA HIS A 96 3.00 15.37 14.13
C HIS A 96 3.63 14.14 14.81
N SER A 97 4.81 14.22 15.45
CA SER A 97 5.44 13.04 16.08
C SER A 97 4.56 12.31 17.10
N ALA A 98 3.67 13.01 17.80
CA ALA A 98 2.69 12.39 18.70
C ALA A 98 1.67 11.52 17.94
N GLU A 99 1.08 12.05 16.87
CA GLU A 99 0.16 11.36 15.95
C GLU A 99 0.85 10.15 15.28
N ILE A 100 2.07 10.36 14.76
CA ILE A 100 2.90 9.30 14.18
C ILE A 100 3.20 8.19 15.22
N ALA A 101 3.43 8.55 16.49
CA ALA A 101 3.66 7.58 17.57
C ALA A 101 2.40 6.79 17.98
N GLU A 102 1.19 7.28 17.67
CA GLU A 102 -0.05 6.52 17.85
C GLU A 102 -0.10 5.31 16.91
N HIS A 103 0.24 5.52 15.63
CA HIS A 103 0.35 4.48 14.59
C HIS A 103 1.48 3.45 14.83
N VAL A 104 2.37 3.64 15.81
CA VAL A 104 3.39 2.66 16.19
C VAL A 104 2.93 1.87 17.42
N PRO A 105 2.60 0.57 17.31
CA PRO A 105 2.16 -0.21 18.46
C PRO A 105 3.28 -0.44 19.49
N SER A 106 2.93 -0.52 20.76
CA SER A 106 3.88 -0.94 21.80
C SER A 106 4.32 -2.39 21.56
N GLY A 107 5.61 -2.69 21.77
CA GLY A 107 6.27 -3.97 21.48
C GLY A 107 7.02 -4.01 20.15
N SER A 108 6.81 -3.01 19.28
CA SER A 108 7.42 -2.93 17.96
C SER A 108 8.93 -2.79 17.99
N MET A 109 9.57 -3.31 16.94
CA MET A 109 10.91 -2.92 16.52
C MET A 109 10.77 -1.75 15.54
N VAL A 110 11.48 -0.65 15.79
CA VAL A 110 11.56 0.51 14.90
C VAL A 110 12.95 0.47 14.27
N ILE A 111 13.05 0.32 12.95
CA ILE A 111 14.33 0.17 12.23
C ILE A 111 14.51 1.33 11.27
N GLU A 112 15.50 2.18 11.50
CA GLU A 112 15.83 3.30 10.61
C GLU A 112 16.91 2.90 9.61
N LEU A 113 16.60 3.06 8.33
CA LEU A 113 17.51 2.75 7.21
C LEU A 113 18.37 3.98 6.90
N GLY A 114 19.67 3.91 7.23
CA GLY A 114 20.61 5.01 7.00
C GLY A 114 20.46 6.08 8.08
N SER A 115 20.84 5.72 9.31
CA SER A 115 20.52 6.49 10.51
C SER A 115 21.10 7.91 10.56
N GLY A 116 22.26 8.13 9.93
CA GLY A 116 22.88 9.46 9.79
C GLY A 116 22.98 10.22 11.13
N ASN A 117 22.70 11.53 11.12
CA ASN A 117 22.51 12.26 12.37
C ASN A 117 21.06 12.12 12.87
N LEU A 118 20.92 11.50 14.05
CA LEU A 118 19.67 11.20 14.76
C LEU A 118 18.81 12.41 15.19
N ARG A 119 19.19 13.66 14.83
CA ARG A 119 18.38 14.90 15.01
C ARG A 119 16.90 14.72 14.70
N LYS A 120 16.60 14.02 13.60
CA LYS A 120 15.25 13.84 13.08
C LYS A 120 14.50 12.79 13.90
N VAL A 121 15.02 11.56 13.94
CA VAL A 121 14.38 10.44 14.63
C VAL A 121 14.22 10.66 16.13
N ASN A 122 15.11 11.42 16.79
CA ASN A 122 14.97 11.75 18.21
C ASN A 122 13.64 12.45 18.55
N LEU A 123 13.05 13.20 17.63
CA LEU A 123 11.71 13.78 17.81
C LEU A 123 10.63 12.69 17.91
N LEU A 124 10.71 11.66 17.06
CA LEU A 124 9.82 10.51 17.09
C LEU A 124 10.09 9.60 18.29
N LEU A 125 11.36 9.35 18.65
CA LEU A 125 11.72 8.57 19.84
C LEU A 125 11.21 9.24 21.12
N GLN A 126 11.33 10.57 21.24
CA GLN A 126 10.79 11.31 22.37
C GLN A 126 9.24 11.24 22.42
N ALA A 127 8.55 11.25 21.27
CA ALA A 127 7.10 11.09 21.22
C ALA A 127 6.66 9.66 21.62
N LEU A 128 7.37 8.63 21.15
CA LEU A 128 7.15 7.22 21.54
C LEU A 128 7.36 7.02 23.05
N GLU A 129 8.41 7.64 23.62
CA GLU A 129 8.67 7.66 25.06
C GLU A 129 7.55 8.37 25.84
N ASN A 130 7.11 9.56 25.38
CA ASN A 130 6.03 10.32 26.01
C ASN A 130 4.69 9.57 25.97
N ALA A 131 4.46 8.77 24.93
CA ALA A 131 3.30 7.88 24.79
C ALA A 131 3.48 6.52 25.50
N GLU A 132 4.52 6.36 26.32
CA GLU A 132 4.89 5.16 27.08
C GLU A 132 5.06 3.87 26.23
N LYS A 133 5.26 4.01 24.91
CA LYS A 133 5.36 2.90 23.94
C LYS A 133 6.66 2.14 24.18
N LYS A 134 6.56 0.87 24.63
CA LYS A 134 7.74 0.02 24.87
C LYS A 134 8.27 -0.51 23.55
N ILE A 135 9.31 0.10 22.98
CA ILE A 135 9.84 -0.25 21.66
C ILE A 135 11.36 -0.45 21.68
N ASP A 136 11.86 -1.28 20.77
CA ASP A 136 13.29 -1.37 20.47
C ASP A 136 13.57 -0.59 19.18
N TYR A 137 14.32 0.49 19.25
CA TYR A 137 14.82 1.26 18.11
C TYR A 137 16.18 0.72 17.66
N TYR A 138 16.36 0.62 16.34
CA TYR A 138 17.55 0.11 15.67
C TYR A 138 18.00 1.11 14.59
N ALA A 139 19.14 1.75 14.80
CA ALA A 139 19.86 2.49 13.77
C ALA A 139 20.60 1.50 12.87
N LEU A 140 20.21 1.35 11.59
CA LEU A 140 20.91 0.51 10.62
C LEU A 140 21.88 1.35 9.78
N ASP A 141 23.17 1.05 9.88
CA ASP A 141 24.22 1.81 9.20
C ASP A 141 25.46 0.95 8.86
N LEU A 142 26.30 1.47 7.96
CA LEU A 142 27.53 0.80 7.49
C LEU A 142 28.74 1.12 8.38
N SER A 143 28.74 2.27 9.05
CA SER A 143 29.87 2.74 9.86
C SER A 143 29.67 2.44 11.35
N ARG A 144 30.55 1.62 11.91
CA ARG A 144 30.59 1.36 13.36
C ARG A 144 30.88 2.64 14.14
N THR A 145 31.83 3.44 13.69
CA THR A 145 32.24 4.69 14.34
C THR A 145 31.06 5.67 14.41
N GLU A 146 30.27 5.76 13.34
CA GLU A 146 29.10 6.63 13.31
C GLU A 146 27.96 6.11 14.18
N LEU A 147 27.68 4.80 14.18
CA LEU A 147 26.72 4.20 15.13
C LEU A 147 27.13 4.48 16.59
N GLU A 148 28.42 4.39 16.92
CA GLU A 148 28.95 4.73 18.24
C GLU A 148 28.80 6.23 18.54
N ARG A 149 29.15 7.12 17.58
CA ARG A 149 29.05 8.59 17.72
C ARG A 149 27.61 9.05 17.90
N THR A 150 26.66 8.50 17.14
CA THR A 150 25.29 8.99 17.07
C THR A 150 24.46 8.44 18.23
N LEU A 151 24.54 7.14 18.52
CA LEU A 151 23.85 6.53 19.66
C LEU A 151 24.35 7.07 21.01
N ALA A 152 25.61 7.52 21.11
CA ALA A 152 26.12 8.21 22.30
C ALA A 152 25.39 9.54 22.62
N GLN A 153 24.72 10.15 21.64
CA GLN A 153 24.00 11.41 21.78
C GLN A 153 22.51 11.21 22.11
N VAL A 154 22.01 9.97 22.08
CA VAL A 154 20.59 9.67 22.33
C VAL A 154 20.30 9.76 23.84
N PRO A 155 19.22 10.45 24.27
CA PRO A 155 18.80 10.48 25.66
C PRO A 155 18.54 9.08 26.24
N THR A 156 18.74 8.92 27.55
CA THR A 156 18.33 7.69 28.24
C THR A 156 16.81 7.68 28.43
N TYR A 157 16.13 6.87 27.63
CA TYR A 157 14.69 6.64 27.69
C TYR A 157 14.33 5.46 28.62
N ARG A 158 13.08 5.40 29.11
CA ARG A 158 12.56 4.34 29.99
C ARG A 158 11.75 3.29 29.24
N HIS A 159 11.03 3.68 28.18
CA HIS A 159 10.17 2.83 27.36
C HIS A 159 10.83 2.50 26.01
N VAL A 160 11.56 3.46 25.43
CA VAL A 160 12.38 3.27 24.22
C VAL A 160 13.75 2.65 24.57
N LYS A 161 14.22 1.68 23.77
CA LYS A 161 15.59 1.13 23.85
C LYS A 161 16.31 1.29 22.51
N CYS A 162 17.42 2.00 22.48
CA CYS A 162 18.17 2.26 21.25
C CYS A 162 19.36 1.30 21.08
N ARG A 163 19.55 0.81 19.85
CA ARG A 163 20.64 -0.09 19.44
C ARG A 163 21.18 0.27 18.06
N GLY A 164 22.39 -0.16 17.76
CA GLY A 164 22.94 -0.16 16.40
C GLY A 164 22.80 -1.51 15.74
N LEU A 165 22.51 -1.52 14.43
CA LEU A 165 22.70 -2.64 13.53
C LEU A 165 23.81 -2.23 12.55
N LEU A 166 24.95 -2.91 12.62
CA LEU A 166 26.05 -2.69 11.69
C LEU A 166 25.86 -3.63 10.49
N GLY A 167 25.53 -3.09 9.32
CA GLY A 167 25.38 -3.84 8.08
C GLY A 167 24.65 -3.09 6.96
N THR A 168 24.55 -3.74 5.80
CA THR A 168 23.81 -3.22 4.64
C THR A 168 22.30 -3.28 4.86
N TYR A 169 21.53 -2.58 4.02
CA TYR A 169 20.07 -2.76 3.95
C TYR A 169 19.69 -4.22 3.70
N ASP A 170 20.48 -4.94 2.89
CA ASP A 170 20.31 -6.36 2.61
C ASP A 170 20.53 -7.23 3.85
N ASP A 171 21.61 -7.00 4.60
CA ASP A 171 21.84 -7.66 5.90
C ASP A 171 20.68 -7.36 6.88
N GLY A 172 20.17 -6.12 6.88
CA GLY A 172 19.02 -5.69 7.68
C GLY A 172 17.74 -6.47 7.38
N ARG A 173 17.35 -6.60 6.10
CA ARG A 173 16.20 -7.42 5.67
C ARG A 173 16.36 -8.87 6.11
N GLU A 174 17.56 -9.41 5.95
CA GLU A 174 17.88 -10.79 6.29
C GLU A 174 17.93 -11.03 7.81
N TRP A 175 18.29 -10.02 8.60
CA TRP A 175 18.18 -10.04 10.05
C TRP A 175 16.71 -10.01 10.50
N LEU A 176 15.84 -9.25 9.83
CA LEU A 176 14.39 -9.21 10.10
C LEU A 176 13.69 -10.54 9.78
N ARG A 177 14.19 -11.31 8.81
CA ARG A 177 13.67 -12.66 8.46
C ARG A 177 13.97 -13.76 9.49
N ARG A 178 14.82 -13.51 10.49
CA ARG A 178 15.21 -14.54 11.47
C ARG A 178 14.01 -14.96 12.35
N PRO A 179 13.90 -16.23 12.79
CA PRO A 179 12.76 -16.73 13.56
C PRO A 179 12.45 -15.92 14.84
N GLU A 180 13.48 -15.38 15.51
CA GLU A 180 13.33 -14.52 16.68
C GLU A 180 12.71 -13.14 16.39
N ASN A 181 12.77 -12.68 15.13
CA ASN A 181 12.35 -11.35 14.68
C ASN A 181 11.08 -11.37 13.83
N VAL A 182 10.80 -12.46 13.12
CA VAL A 182 9.70 -12.51 12.12
C VAL A 182 8.32 -12.23 12.74
N LEU A 183 8.05 -12.76 13.95
CA LEU A 183 6.80 -12.56 14.70
C LEU A 183 6.73 -11.23 15.47
N ARG A 184 7.83 -10.47 15.55
CA ARG A 184 7.82 -9.15 16.19
C ARG A 184 7.23 -8.12 15.23
N ARG A 185 6.40 -7.21 15.76
CA ARG A 185 5.88 -6.10 14.96
C ARG A 185 7.01 -5.16 14.53
N LYS A 186 6.97 -4.67 13.30
CA LYS A 186 8.02 -3.85 12.67
C LYS A 186 7.47 -2.50 12.21
N CYS A 187 8.25 -1.44 12.39
CA CYS A 187 8.08 -0.17 11.71
C CYS A 187 9.42 0.21 11.07
N ILE A 188 9.47 0.31 9.74
CA ILE A 188 10.70 0.66 9.00
C ILE A 188 10.68 2.16 8.71
N LEU A 189 11.72 2.90 9.09
CA LEU A 189 11.86 4.32 8.80
C LEU A 189 12.82 4.52 7.63
N SER A 190 12.43 5.29 6.62
CA SER A 190 13.33 5.82 5.59
C SER A 190 13.06 7.31 5.43
N LEU A 191 13.90 8.12 6.06
CA LEU A 191 13.71 9.56 6.22
C LEU A 191 14.63 10.35 5.27
N GLY A 192 14.36 11.65 5.09
CA GLY A 192 15.19 12.57 4.30
C GLY A 192 15.07 12.42 2.79
N SER A 193 14.02 11.76 2.29
CA SER A 193 13.80 11.50 0.86
C SER A 193 14.92 10.74 0.15
N SER A 194 15.70 9.93 0.88
CA SER A 194 16.74 9.04 0.33
C SER A 194 16.21 8.06 -0.74
N ILE A 195 14.90 7.77 -0.72
CA ILE A 195 14.21 7.00 -1.77
C ILE A 195 14.31 7.67 -3.15
N GLY A 196 14.44 8.99 -3.20
CA GLY A 196 14.63 9.74 -4.45
C GLY A 196 15.99 9.55 -5.12
N ASN A 197 16.95 8.89 -4.46
CA ASN A 197 18.29 8.66 -5.04
C ASN A 197 18.29 7.49 -6.04
N PHE A 198 17.31 6.58 -5.93
CA PHE A 198 17.08 5.48 -6.86
C PHE A 198 16.31 5.96 -8.10
N HIS A 199 16.39 5.25 -9.23
CA HIS A 199 15.40 5.44 -10.31
C HIS A 199 13.99 5.04 -9.84
N ARG A 200 12.94 5.52 -10.51
CA ARG A 200 11.53 5.28 -10.12
C ARG A 200 11.19 3.80 -9.91
N ASP A 201 11.76 2.94 -10.75
CA ASP A 201 11.53 1.49 -10.75
C ASP A 201 12.32 0.81 -9.61
N GLU A 202 13.57 1.22 -9.41
CA GLU A 202 14.45 0.75 -8.34
C GLU A 202 13.95 1.17 -6.95
N ALA A 203 13.39 2.38 -6.82
CA ALA A 203 12.75 2.87 -5.60
C ALA A 203 11.57 1.97 -5.19
N ALA A 204 10.74 1.59 -6.17
CA ALA A 204 9.62 0.67 -5.94
C ALA A 204 10.12 -0.74 -5.58
N GLU A 205 11.15 -1.24 -6.26
CA GLU A 205 11.77 -2.53 -5.95
C GLU A 205 12.36 -2.55 -4.54
N PHE A 206 13.14 -1.52 -4.18
CA PHE A 206 13.76 -1.36 -2.87
C PHE A 206 12.71 -1.45 -1.75
N LEU A 207 11.65 -0.65 -1.84
CA LEU A 207 10.53 -0.68 -0.88
C LEU A 207 9.82 -2.05 -0.88
N ARG A 208 9.63 -2.67 -2.05
CA ARG A 208 9.05 -4.02 -2.17
C ARG A 208 9.90 -5.07 -1.45
N THR A 209 11.24 -4.98 -1.51
CA THR A 209 12.11 -5.93 -0.80
C THR A 209 11.90 -5.89 0.71
N PHE A 210 11.61 -4.72 1.28
CA PHE A 210 11.24 -4.56 2.68
C PHE A 210 9.77 -4.96 2.95
N SER A 211 8.83 -4.64 2.05
CA SER A 211 7.42 -5.07 2.15
C SER A 211 7.31 -6.60 2.27
N ASN A 212 8.15 -7.33 1.54
CA ASN A 212 8.27 -8.78 1.58
C ASN A 212 8.80 -9.35 2.92
N VAL A 213 9.31 -8.53 3.85
CA VAL A 213 9.64 -8.94 5.24
C VAL A 213 8.65 -8.41 6.29
N LEU A 214 7.62 -7.67 5.86
CA LEU A 214 6.55 -7.15 6.70
C LEU A 214 5.37 -8.13 6.76
N GLN A 215 4.83 -8.27 7.97
CA GLN A 215 3.61 -9.02 8.29
C GLN A 215 2.40 -8.05 8.34
N HIS A 216 1.18 -8.58 8.47
CA HIS A 216 0.01 -7.73 8.68
C HIS A 216 0.15 -6.88 9.96
N GLY A 217 -0.16 -5.58 9.85
CA GLY A 217 0.02 -4.59 10.92
C GLY A 217 1.47 -4.17 11.19
N ASP A 218 2.45 -4.63 10.41
CA ASP A 218 3.74 -3.95 10.31
C ASP A 218 3.62 -2.73 9.37
N SER A 219 4.49 -1.73 9.53
CA SER A 219 4.43 -0.48 8.77
C SER A 219 5.79 0.03 8.26
N MET A 220 5.74 1.04 7.39
CA MET A 220 6.88 1.89 7.03
C MET A 220 6.52 3.36 7.17
N LEU A 221 7.42 4.18 7.70
CA LEU A 221 7.34 5.64 7.64
C LEU A 221 8.37 6.14 6.63
N ILE A 222 7.90 6.66 5.50
CA ILE A 222 8.75 7.14 4.41
C ILE A 222 8.64 8.66 4.30
N GLY A 223 9.78 9.35 4.35
CA GLY A 223 9.88 10.76 3.98
C GLY A 223 10.09 10.92 2.47
N LEU A 224 9.34 11.81 1.84
CA LEU A 224 9.46 12.15 0.42
C LEU A 224 9.48 13.65 0.19
N ASP A 225 10.33 14.07 -0.72
CA ASP A 225 10.40 15.43 -1.23
C ASP A 225 9.42 15.59 -2.42
N HIS A 226 8.47 16.51 -2.27
CA HIS A 226 7.45 16.87 -3.25
C HIS A 226 7.74 18.21 -3.94
N CYS A 227 8.87 18.84 -3.66
CA CYS A 227 9.18 20.19 -4.12
C CYS A 227 9.22 20.26 -5.65
N ASN A 228 8.40 21.13 -6.21
CA ASN A 228 8.29 21.38 -7.65
C ASN A 228 8.86 22.76 -8.06
N ASP A 229 9.49 23.51 -7.15
CA ASP A 229 10.20 24.76 -7.45
C ASP A 229 11.61 24.44 -7.97
N PRO A 230 11.91 24.69 -9.27
CA PRO A 230 13.22 24.40 -9.86
C PRO A 230 14.37 25.17 -9.18
N ALA A 231 14.13 26.39 -8.71
CA ALA A 231 15.14 27.22 -8.08
C ALA A 231 15.40 26.78 -6.63
N LYS A 232 14.35 26.45 -5.86
CA LYS A 232 14.49 25.89 -4.50
C LYS A 232 15.25 24.56 -4.55
N VAL A 233 14.89 23.66 -5.48
CA VAL A 233 15.63 22.39 -5.67
C VAL A 233 17.07 22.66 -6.14
N TYR A 234 17.28 23.51 -7.15
CA TYR A 234 18.64 23.80 -7.64
C TYR A 234 19.57 24.31 -6.54
N HIS A 235 19.13 25.28 -5.74
CA HIS A 235 19.95 25.86 -4.68
C HIS A 235 20.16 24.92 -3.48
N GLY A 236 19.21 24.02 -3.18
CA GLY A 236 19.41 23.00 -2.15
C GLY A 236 20.63 22.12 -2.41
N TYR A 237 20.92 21.78 -3.67
CA TYR A 237 22.06 20.95 -4.05
C TYR A 237 23.23 21.74 -4.67
N ASN A 238 23.13 23.08 -4.71
CA ASN A 238 24.18 23.99 -5.18
C ASN A 238 24.24 25.19 -4.23
N ASP A 239 24.58 24.91 -2.98
CA ASP A 239 24.64 25.89 -1.90
C ASP A 239 25.72 26.96 -2.14
N CYS A 240 25.54 28.15 -1.58
CA CYS A 240 26.45 29.26 -1.84
C CYS A 240 27.82 29.12 -1.14
N LYS A 241 27.97 28.16 -0.22
CA LYS A 241 29.22 27.88 0.51
C LYS A 241 30.08 26.83 -0.19
N GLY A 242 29.50 26.10 -1.16
CA GLY A 242 30.16 25.03 -1.92
C GLY A 242 30.27 23.70 -1.19
N LEU A 243 29.56 23.50 -0.07
CA LEU A 243 29.67 22.29 0.75
C LEU A 243 29.15 21.05 0.00
N THR A 244 28.06 21.17 -0.75
CA THR A 244 27.55 20.07 -1.60
C THR A 244 28.53 19.72 -2.70
N HIS A 245 29.27 20.69 -3.26
CA HIS A 245 30.30 20.40 -4.25
C HIS A 245 31.55 19.76 -3.61
N GLU A 246 31.91 20.11 -2.37
CA GLU A 246 32.97 19.40 -1.62
C GLU A 246 32.56 17.96 -1.28
N PHE A 247 31.31 17.75 -0.83
CA PHE A 247 30.72 16.44 -0.57
C PHE A 247 30.74 15.54 -1.82
N ILE A 248 30.38 16.08 -2.98
CA ILE A 248 30.47 15.36 -4.24
C ILE A 248 31.94 15.06 -4.57
N LEU A 249 32.86 16.02 -4.54
CA LEU A 249 34.28 15.79 -4.84
C LEU A 249 34.98 14.80 -3.88
N ASN A 250 34.50 14.67 -2.64
CA ASN A 250 34.96 13.65 -1.70
C ASN A 250 34.74 12.21 -2.24
N GLY A 251 33.73 11.97 -3.08
CA GLY A 251 33.53 10.69 -3.73
C GLY A 251 34.69 10.23 -4.62
N LEU A 252 35.42 11.16 -5.25
CA LEU A 252 36.61 10.83 -6.05
C LEU A 252 37.81 10.46 -5.17
N TRP A 253 37.94 11.10 -4.00
CA TRP A 253 38.94 10.71 -3.00
C TRP A 253 38.67 9.29 -2.50
N HIS A 254 37.43 9.00 -2.11
CA HIS A 254 37.03 7.67 -1.65
C HIS A 254 37.16 6.60 -2.76
N ALA A 255 36.89 6.94 -4.02
CA ALA A 255 37.11 6.03 -5.15
C ALA A 255 38.58 5.60 -5.26
N ASN A 256 39.54 6.51 -5.07
CA ASN A 256 40.97 6.17 -5.04
C ASN A 256 41.33 5.23 -3.88
N GLU A 257 40.75 5.43 -2.70
CA GLU A 257 40.94 4.56 -1.53
C GLU A 257 40.47 3.12 -1.83
N ILE A 258 39.27 2.96 -2.39
CA ILE A 258 38.69 1.66 -2.79
C ILE A 258 39.48 1.00 -3.94
N LEU A 259 39.94 1.79 -4.92
CA LEU A 259 40.76 1.29 -6.03
C LEU A 259 42.19 0.93 -5.60
N GLY A 260 42.68 1.46 -4.48
CA GLY A 260 44.03 1.27 -3.93
C GLY A 260 45.12 2.04 -4.67
N HIS A 261 44.75 3.01 -5.51
CA HIS A 261 45.66 3.87 -6.27
C HIS A 261 44.94 5.16 -6.70
N GLU A 262 45.71 6.20 -7.05
CA GLU A 262 45.16 7.45 -7.59
C GLU A 262 44.73 7.24 -9.04
N ALA A 263 43.44 7.00 -9.25
CA ALA A 263 42.79 6.94 -10.56
C ALA A 263 42.17 8.31 -10.94
N PHE A 264 41.77 9.10 -9.94
CA PHE A 264 41.23 10.44 -10.08
C PHE A 264 42.09 11.43 -9.31
N THR A 265 42.63 12.46 -9.96
CA THR A 265 43.25 13.61 -9.27
C THR A 265 42.17 14.66 -8.99
N PRO A 266 41.61 14.82 -7.77
CA PRO A 266 40.32 15.51 -7.62
C PRO A 266 40.34 17.01 -7.95
N GLY A 267 41.51 17.65 -7.90
CA GLY A 267 41.70 19.03 -8.35
C GLY A 267 41.57 19.24 -9.87
N ASP A 268 41.57 18.16 -10.66
CA ASP A 268 41.28 18.19 -12.10
C ASP A 268 39.78 18.05 -12.41
N TRP A 269 38.90 18.02 -11.40
CA TRP A 269 37.46 17.85 -11.56
C TRP A 269 36.68 19.02 -10.99
N LYS A 270 35.53 19.30 -11.62
CA LYS A 270 34.49 20.19 -11.11
C LYS A 270 33.19 19.42 -11.01
N VAL A 271 32.30 19.90 -10.14
CA VAL A 271 30.94 19.40 -10.02
C VAL A 271 30.03 20.24 -10.92
N ILE A 272 29.10 19.58 -11.60
CA ILE A 272 27.99 20.21 -12.29
C ILE A 272 26.73 19.67 -11.62
N GLY A 273 26.09 20.49 -10.80
CA GLY A 273 24.75 20.23 -10.31
C GLY A 273 23.73 20.94 -11.19
N GLU A 274 22.66 20.24 -11.57
CA GLU A 274 21.55 20.81 -12.34
C GLU A 274 20.19 20.33 -11.83
N TYR A 275 19.13 21.06 -12.18
CA TYR A 275 17.74 20.60 -12.02
C TYR A 275 17.17 20.33 -13.41
N VAL A 276 16.51 19.19 -13.56
CA VAL A 276 15.85 18.79 -14.80
C VAL A 276 14.43 18.33 -14.52
N PHE A 277 13.54 18.55 -15.48
CA PHE A 277 12.15 18.11 -15.44
C PHE A 277 11.79 17.54 -16.80
N ASP A 278 11.53 16.24 -16.87
CA ASP A 278 11.20 15.51 -18.08
C ASP A 278 10.16 14.41 -17.80
N GLY A 279 10.09 13.37 -18.63
CA GLY A 279 9.14 12.26 -18.47
C GLY A 279 9.30 11.44 -17.19
N GLU A 280 10.44 11.49 -16.51
CA GLU A 280 10.64 10.84 -15.20
C GLU A 280 10.22 11.72 -14.01
N GLY A 281 9.90 12.99 -14.26
CA GLY A 281 9.55 14.01 -13.28
C GLY A 281 10.69 14.98 -12.97
N GLY A 282 10.47 15.85 -11.98
CA GLY A 282 11.48 16.81 -11.50
C GLY A 282 12.57 16.14 -10.66
N ARG A 283 13.84 16.51 -10.88
CA ARG A 283 14.97 15.97 -10.11
C ARG A 283 16.18 16.88 -10.09
N HIS A 284 16.97 16.77 -9.02
CA HIS A 284 18.37 17.16 -9.05
C HIS A 284 19.22 16.05 -9.69
N GLN A 285 20.30 16.41 -10.40
CA GLN A 285 21.37 15.51 -10.79
C GLN A 285 22.75 16.18 -10.62
N ALA A 286 23.74 15.41 -10.17
CA ALA A 286 25.12 15.86 -10.03
C ALA A 286 26.08 15.02 -10.88
N PHE A 287 27.02 15.71 -11.54
CA PHE A 287 28.02 15.12 -12.41
C PHE A 287 29.42 15.61 -12.06
N TYR A 288 30.41 14.72 -12.14
CA TYR A 288 31.80 15.12 -12.30
C TYR A 288 32.07 15.47 -13.76
N SER A 289 32.85 16.53 -13.99
CA SER A 289 33.37 16.87 -15.32
C SER A 289 34.81 17.35 -15.19
N PRO A 290 35.76 16.87 -16.01
CA PRO A 290 37.16 17.22 -15.83
C PRO A 290 37.45 18.60 -16.42
N VAL A 291 38.30 19.39 -15.76
CA VAL A 291 38.62 20.78 -16.18
C VAL A 291 39.53 20.83 -17.41
N ARG A 292 40.15 19.69 -17.75
CA ARG A 292 41.04 19.45 -18.89
C ARG A 292 40.95 17.98 -19.28
N ASP A 293 41.33 17.64 -20.51
CA ASP A 293 41.43 16.23 -20.93
C ASP A 293 42.39 15.47 -19.99
N THR A 294 41.94 14.34 -19.43
CA THR A 294 42.64 13.56 -18.40
C THR A 294 42.53 12.06 -18.66
N VAL A 295 43.36 11.24 -18.02
CA VAL A 295 43.33 9.78 -18.16
C VAL A 295 42.92 9.15 -16.84
N VAL A 296 41.83 8.39 -16.84
CA VAL A 296 41.29 7.67 -15.68
C VAL A 296 41.18 6.19 -16.04
N MET A 297 41.69 5.32 -15.17
CA MET A 297 41.61 3.85 -15.34
C MET A 297 42.05 3.35 -16.73
N GLY A 298 42.97 4.08 -17.38
CA GLY A 298 43.52 3.76 -18.70
C GLY A 298 42.79 4.40 -19.90
N GLU A 299 41.69 5.11 -19.68
CA GLU A 299 40.89 5.74 -20.74
C GLU A 299 41.00 7.28 -20.71
N LEU A 300 40.99 7.89 -21.90
CA LEU A 300 41.01 9.34 -22.06
C LEU A 300 39.60 9.90 -21.87
N ILE A 301 39.41 10.69 -20.81
CA ILE A 301 38.17 11.43 -20.53
C ILE A 301 38.36 12.88 -20.99
N ARG A 302 37.50 13.34 -21.88
CA ARG A 302 37.53 14.71 -22.43
C ARG A 302 36.96 15.72 -21.44
N SER A 303 37.47 16.94 -21.52
CA SER A 303 37.04 18.14 -20.78
C SER A 303 35.56 18.56 -20.92
N HIS A 304 34.80 17.89 -21.80
CA HIS A 304 33.36 18.10 -21.97
C HIS A 304 32.51 16.89 -21.55
N GLU A 305 33.14 15.76 -21.21
CA GLU A 305 32.43 14.59 -20.68
C GLU A 305 31.87 14.89 -19.28
N ARG A 306 30.80 14.17 -18.95
CA ARG A 306 30.11 14.21 -17.66
C ARG A 306 29.97 12.79 -17.16
N ILE A 307 30.26 12.57 -15.88
CA ILE A 307 30.12 11.28 -15.19
C ILE A 307 29.12 11.50 -14.07
N GLN A 308 27.93 10.91 -14.17
CA GLN A 308 26.89 11.10 -13.16
C GLN A 308 27.26 10.37 -11.86
N VAL A 309 26.96 10.95 -10.72
CA VAL A 309 27.22 10.32 -9.40
C VAL A 309 26.04 10.40 -8.44
N GLU A 310 25.19 11.41 -8.58
CA GLU A 310 24.00 11.56 -7.75
C GLU A 310 22.80 11.96 -8.60
N GLN A 311 21.63 11.55 -8.14
CA GLN A 311 20.36 12.16 -8.48
C GLN A 311 19.49 12.23 -7.24
N SER A 312 18.50 13.12 -7.25
CA SER A 312 17.43 13.13 -6.25
C SER A 312 16.12 13.51 -6.92
N LEU A 313 15.31 12.49 -7.22
CA LEU A 313 13.96 12.61 -7.75
C LEU A 313 13.02 13.26 -6.73
N LYS A 314 12.14 14.12 -7.23
CA LYS A 314 11.02 14.73 -6.50
C LYS A 314 9.73 14.04 -6.90
N TYR A 315 8.75 13.93 -6.02
CA TYR A 315 7.55 13.11 -6.24
C TYR A 315 6.28 13.95 -6.20
N SER A 316 5.53 14.00 -7.30
CA SER A 316 4.14 14.46 -7.26
C SER A 316 3.23 13.42 -6.57
N ALA A 317 2.08 13.86 -6.05
CA ALA A 317 1.11 12.95 -5.42
C ALA A 317 0.66 11.77 -6.31
N ALA A 318 0.70 11.93 -7.64
CA ALA A 318 0.40 10.86 -8.59
C ALA A 318 1.57 9.85 -8.71
N GLU A 319 2.82 10.30 -8.61
CA GLU A 319 4.01 9.45 -8.61
C GLU A 319 4.15 8.71 -7.27
N THR A 320 3.89 9.38 -6.14
CA THR A 320 3.83 8.79 -4.80
C THR A 320 2.87 7.60 -4.75
N LYS A 321 1.62 7.76 -5.24
CA LYS A 321 0.65 6.65 -5.32
C LYS A 321 1.12 5.50 -6.22
N ARG A 322 1.80 5.80 -7.34
CA ARG A 322 2.38 4.77 -8.22
C ARG A 322 3.54 4.03 -7.53
N LEU A 323 4.39 4.75 -6.77
CA LEU A 323 5.48 4.15 -6.00
C LEU A 323 4.95 3.16 -4.97
N TRP A 324 3.97 3.56 -4.15
CA TRP A 324 3.35 2.68 -3.14
C TRP A 324 2.72 1.44 -3.76
N SER A 325 1.91 1.63 -4.82
CA SER A 325 1.26 0.52 -5.52
C SER A 325 2.25 -0.48 -6.10
N ARG A 326 3.35 0.00 -6.72
CA ARG A 326 4.41 -0.88 -7.26
C ARG A 326 5.27 -1.55 -6.19
N ALA A 327 5.41 -0.92 -5.02
CA ALA A 327 6.03 -1.50 -3.84
C ALA A 327 5.16 -2.57 -3.14
N GLY A 328 3.90 -2.75 -3.57
CA GLY A 328 2.95 -3.65 -2.92
C GLY A 328 2.50 -3.13 -1.55
N MET A 329 2.38 -1.80 -1.40
CA MET A 329 2.05 -1.10 -0.16
C MET A 329 0.86 -0.16 -0.35
N THR A 330 0.14 0.11 0.74
CA THR A 330 -0.95 1.10 0.81
C THR A 330 -0.63 2.15 1.85
N GLU A 331 -0.88 3.41 1.52
CA GLU A 331 -0.76 4.54 2.45
C GLU A 331 -1.94 4.55 3.43
N SER A 332 -1.64 4.53 4.73
CA SER A 332 -2.63 4.61 5.82
C SER A 332 -2.74 6.03 6.40
N ALA A 333 -1.64 6.79 6.40
CA ALA A 333 -1.61 8.19 6.84
C ALA A 333 -0.57 9.03 6.06
N GLU A 334 -0.83 10.34 5.98
CA GLU A 334 -0.08 11.34 5.22
C GLU A 334 0.01 12.64 6.03
N TRP A 335 1.23 13.18 6.20
CA TRP A 335 1.50 14.48 6.84
C TRP A 335 2.39 15.32 5.93
N THR A 336 1.99 16.56 5.59
CA THR A 336 2.70 17.40 4.60
C THR A 336 3.11 18.77 5.14
N HIS A 337 4.30 19.24 4.74
CA HIS A 337 4.79 20.59 5.00
C HIS A 337 4.69 21.41 3.72
N GLN A 338 3.84 22.44 3.71
CA GLN A 338 3.68 23.37 2.58
C GLN A 338 3.35 22.71 1.23
N ASN A 339 2.97 21.41 1.23
CA ASN A 339 2.89 20.52 0.06
C ASN A 339 4.22 20.29 -0.68
N GLU A 340 5.36 20.64 -0.07
CA GLU A 340 6.71 20.48 -0.62
C GLU A 340 7.48 19.30 0.00
N TYR A 341 7.09 18.84 1.19
CA TYR A 341 7.65 17.63 1.81
C TYR A 341 6.54 16.81 2.49
N GLY A 342 6.64 15.48 2.45
CA GLY A 342 5.67 14.55 3.01
C GLY A 342 6.31 13.48 3.89
N LEU A 343 5.60 13.10 4.96
CA LEU A 343 5.81 11.86 5.71
C LEU A 343 4.60 10.94 5.44
N HIS A 344 4.86 9.71 5.04
CA HIS A 344 3.84 8.76 4.63
C HIS A 344 3.94 7.48 5.47
N MET A 345 2.86 7.15 6.19
CA MET A 345 2.74 5.85 6.84
C MET A 345 2.16 4.85 5.85
N LEU A 346 2.90 3.77 5.60
CA LEU A 346 2.54 2.71 4.67
C LEU A 346 2.33 1.41 5.44
N SER A 347 1.30 0.66 5.07
CA SER A 347 1.08 -0.71 5.50
C SER A 347 1.09 -1.65 4.30
N ARG A 348 1.36 -2.94 4.53
CA ARG A 348 1.05 -3.96 3.53
C ARG A 348 -0.48 -4.06 3.40
N PRO A 349 -1.06 -4.08 2.19
CA PRO A 349 -2.50 -4.24 2.03
C PRO A 349 -2.97 -5.59 2.58
N ASN A 350 -4.13 -5.60 3.25
CA ASN A 350 -4.73 -6.83 3.79
C ASN A 350 -5.35 -7.71 2.69
N MET A 351 -5.65 -7.14 1.51
CA MET A 351 -6.08 -7.84 0.30
C MET A 351 -4.96 -7.74 -0.75
N PRO A 352 -4.32 -8.84 -1.17
CA PRO A 352 -3.21 -8.79 -2.13
C PRO A 352 -3.67 -8.85 -3.60
N PHE A 353 -4.97 -8.99 -3.88
CA PHE A 353 -5.50 -8.90 -5.24
C PHE A 353 -5.30 -7.50 -5.81
N SER A 354 -4.44 -7.41 -6.82
CA SER A 354 -4.22 -6.17 -7.56
C SER A 354 -5.50 -5.74 -8.29
N LEU A 355 -5.76 -4.43 -8.37
CA LEU A 355 -6.81 -3.88 -9.23
C LEU A 355 -6.40 -3.86 -10.71
N VAL A 356 -5.20 -4.31 -11.05
CA VAL A 356 -4.69 -4.36 -12.43
C VAL A 356 -4.88 -5.77 -13.00
N PRO A 357 -5.71 -5.96 -14.06
CA PRO A 357 -5.98 -7.30 -14.64
C PRO A 357 -4.74 -8.08 -15.04
N LYS A 358 -3.73 -7.41 -15.60
CA LYS A 358 -2.44 -8.03 -15.97
C LYS A 358 -1.64 -8.58 -14.77
N ALA A 359 -1.97 -8.19 -13.54
CA ALA A 359 -1.28 -8.61 -12.33
C ALA A 359 -2.04 -9.71 -11.56
N TYR A 360 -3.37 -9.67 -11.47
CA TYR A 360 -4.15 -10.74 -10.81
C TYR A 360 -4.52 -11.90 -11.74
N ALA A 361 -4.50 -11.69 -13.06
CA ALA A 361 -4.71 -12.72 -14.09
C ALA A 361 -3.48 -12.85 -15.00
N SER A 362 -2.28 -12.83 -14.41
CA SER A 362 -1.01 -13.00 -15.13
C SER A 362 -0.76 -14.44 -15.62
N SER A 363 -1.50 -15.41 -15.09
CA SER A 363 -1.38 -16.84 -15.40
C SER A 363 -2.74 -17.49 -15.66
N PRO A 364 -2.81 -18.58 -16.45
CA PRO A 364 -4.07 -19.30 -16.73
C PRO A 364 -4.72 -20.01 -15.52
N LEU A 365 -4.12 -19.90 -14.33
CA LEU A 365 -4.58 -20.43 -13.05
C LEU A 365 -4.20 -19.44 -11.93
N PRO A 366 -4.99 -19.33 -10.84
CA PRO A 366 -4.58 -18.61 -9.64
C PRO A 366 -3.37 -19.32 -9.01
N SER A 367 -2.45 -18.54 -8.45
CA SER A 367 -1.29 -19.06 -7.69
C SER A 367 -1.74 -19.67 -6.35
N PHE A 368 -0.80 -20.30 -5.62
CA PHE A 368 -1.12 -20.76 -4.27
C PHE A 368 -1.20 -19.59 -3.28
N GLU A 369 -0.41 -18.54 -3.53
CA GLU A 369 -0.45 -17.27 -2.81
C GLU A 369 -1.81 -16.59 -2.95
N ASP A 370 -2.45 -16.66 -4.12
CA ASP A 370 -3.83 -16.17 -4.34
C ASP A 370 -4.86 -16.97 -3.53
N TRP A 371 -4.68 -18.28 -3.38
CA TRP A 371 -5.53 -19.10 -2.50
C TRP A 371 -5.33 -18.74 -1.03
N GLN A 372 -4.09 -18.60 -0.56
CA GLN A 372 -3.79 -18.18 0.82
C GLN A 372 -4.39 -16.80 1.13
N ALA A 373 -4.35 -15.89 0.17
CA ALA A 373 -4.98 -14.58 0.25
C ALA A 373 -6.51 -14.66 0.38
N LEU A 374 -7.16 -15.41 -0.50
CA LEU A 374 -8.61 -15.60 -0.49
C LEU A 374 -9.07 -16.21 0.84
N TRP A 375 -8.38 -17.26 1.31
CA TRP A 375 -8.68 -17.92 2.58
C TRP A 375 -8.49 -17.01 3.79
N THR A 376 -7.42 -16.21 3.82
CA THR A 376 -7.21 -15.21 4.88
C THR A 376 -8.36 -14.20 4.92
N SER A 377 -8.80 -13.75 3.74
CA SER A 377 -9.89 -12.77 3.59
C SER A 377 -11.25 -13.36 3.99
N TRP A 378 -11.49 -14.61 3.58
CA TRP A 378 -12.65 -15.41 3.96
C TRP A 378 -12.73 -15.62 5.48
N ASP A 379 -11.61 -15.97 6.11
CA ASP A 379 -11.56 -16.23 7.55
C ASP A 379 -11.71 -14.94 8.37
N ILE A 380 -11.18 -13.81 7.89
CA ILE A 380 -11.47 -12.48 8.45
C ILE A 380 -12.97 -12.19 8.42
N VAL A 381 -13.60 -12.31 7.25
CA VAL A 381 -15.03 -12.03 7.08
C VAL A 381 -15.89 -12.98 7.93
N THR A 382 -15.64 -14.28 7.86
CA THR A 382 -16.54 -15.29 8.45
C THR A 382 -16.29 -15.61 9.92
N GLN A 383 -15.07 -15.39 10.44
CA GLN A 383 -14.69 -15.76 11.81
C GLN A 383 -14.36 -14.56 12.70
N GLN A 384 -14.19 -13.35 12.13
CA GLN A 384 -13.81 -12.15 12.90
C GLN A 384 -14.81 -10.99 12.75
N MET A 385 -15.33 -10.76 11.54
CA MET A 385 -16.33 -9.71 11.29
C MET A 385 -17.76 -10.13 11.66
N ILE A 386 -18.11 -11.40 11.49
CA ILE A 386 -19.39 -11.98 11.92
C ILE A 386 -19.23 -12.51 13.37
N PRO A 387 -20.01 -12.00 14.35
CA PRO A 387 -20.05 -12.58 15.69
C PRO A 387 -20.62 -14.01 15.69
N ASP A 388 -20.17 -14.88 16.60
CA ASP A 388 -20.67 -16.26 16.73
C ASP A 388 -22.19 -16.32 16.91
N GLU A 389 -22.75 -15.38 17.66
CA GLU A 389 -24.19 -15.24 17.90
C GLU A 389 -25.00 -14.84 16.65
N GLU A 390 -24.34 -14.36 15.58
CA GLU A 390 -24.95 -14.00 14.30
C GLU A 390 -24.85 -15.11 13.24
N LEU A 391 -24.12 -16.19 13.50
CA LEU A 391 -23.93 -17.27 12.52
C LEU A 391 -25.26 -17.93 12.07
N LEU A 392 -26.25 -18.00 12.94
CA LEU A 392 -27.59 -18.54 12.60
C LEU A 392 -28.55 -17.49 12.01
N ASN A 393 -28.17 -16.22 11.99
CA ASN A 393 -29.03 -15.13 11.53
C ASN A 393 -29.00 -14.96 10.01
N LYS A 394 -30.03 -14.30 9.49
CA LYS A 394 -30.22 -13.97 8.07
C LYS A 394 -30.39 -12.45 7.91
N PRO A 395 -29.29 -11.67 7.84
CA PRO A 395 -29.34 -10.21 7.67
C PRO A 395 -30.18 -9.78 6.46
N ILE A 396 -30.16 -10.58 5.39
CA ILE A 396 -31.03 -10.44 4.23
C ILE A 396 -31.98 -11.65 4.18
N LYS A 397 -33.30 -11.40 4.25
CA LYS A 397 -34.34 -12.44 4.30
C LYS A 397 -34.29 -13.45 3.16
N LEU A 398 -33.86 -13.03 1.96
CA LEU A 398 -33.71 -13.85 0.76
C LEU A 398 -32.40 -14.65 0.69
N ARG A 399 -31.54 -14.57 1.72
CA ARG A 399 -30.25 -15.28 1.79
C ARG A 399 -30.29 -16.42 2.82
N ASN A 400 -29.30 -17.30 2.76
CA ASN A 400 -29.12 -18.35 3.76
C ASN A 400 -28.57 -17.76 5.07
N ALA A 401 -28.58 -18.54 6.16
CA ALA A 401 -27.95 -18.11 7.41
C ALA A 401 -26.43 -18.02 7.22
N CYS A 402 -25.73 -17.15 7.96
CA CYS A 402 -24.28 -16.95 7.78
C CYS A 402 -23.46 -18.27 7.87
N ILE A 403 -23.84 -19.18 8.77
CA ILE A 403 -23.23 -20.51 8.93
C ILE A 403 -23.32 -21.40 7.68
N PHE A 404 -24.32 -21.18 6.81
CA PHE A 404 -24.45 -21.94 5.57
C PHE A 404 -23.23 -21.77 4.69
N TYR A 405 -22.73 -20.53 4.58
CA TYR A 405 -21.63 -20.19 3.68
C TYR A 405 -20.30 -20.84 4.10
N LEU A 406 -20.08 -21.04 5.41
CA LEU A 406 -18.92 -21.75 5.96
C LEU A 406 -18.82 -23.20 5.44
N GLY A 407 -19.95 -23.89 5.24
CA GLY A 407 -19.98 -25.25 4.69
C GLY A 407 -20.14 -25.28 3.17
N HIS A 408 -20.95 -24.37 2.61
CA HIS A 408 -21.23 -24.26 1.18
C HIS A 408 -19.97 -24.15 0.33
N ILE A 409 -19.05 -23.26 0.69
CA ILE A 409 -17.82 -23.03 -0.09
C ILE A 409 -16.91 -24.25 -0.16
N PRO A 410 -16.47 -24.85 0.95
CA PRO A 410 -15.66 -26.07 0.86
C PRO A 410 -16.45 -27.24 0.25
N THR A 411 -17.77 -27.33 0.39
CA THR A 411 -18.57 -28.37 -0.28
C THR A 411 -18.65 -28.16 -1.80
N PHE A 412 -18.84 -26.94 -2.28
CA PHE A 412 -18.88 -26.65 -3.71
C PHE A 412 -17.53 -26.96 -4.37
N LEU A 413 -16.43 -26.44 -3.83
CA LEU A 413 -15.08 -26.67 -4.35
C LEU A 413 -14.72 -28.17 -4.38
N ASP A 414 -14.99 -28.89 -3.30
CA ASP A 414 -14.72 -30.33 -3.20
C ASP A 414 -15.56 -31.15 -4.19
N ILE A 415 -16.83 -30.77 -4.44
CA ILE A 415 -17.66 -31.37 -5.50
C ILE A 415 -17.04 -31.14 -6.89
N GLN A 416 -16.55 -29.94 -7.21
CA GLN A 416 -15.95 -29.67 -8.53
C GLN A 416 -14.62 -30.39 -8.70
N LEU A 417 -13.75 -30.38 -7.68
CA LEU A 417 -12.48 -31.12 -7.71
C LEU A 417 -12.71 -32.63 -7.78
N HIS A 418 -13.72 -33.17 -7.09
CA HIS A 418 -14.10 -34.58 -7.20
C HIS A 418 -14.52 -34.94 -8.62
N LYS A 419 -15.38 -34.12 -9.26
CA LYS A 419 -15.78 -34.31 -10.67
C LYS A 419 -14.59 -34.28 -11.64
N ALA A 420 -13.63 -33.39 -11.41
CA ALA A 420 -12.47 -33.23 -12.29
C ALA A 420 -11.38 -34.29 -12.09
N THR A 421 -11.17 -34.77 -10.85
CA THR A 421 -10.09 -35.73 -10.53
C THR A 421 -10.55 -37.18 -10.48
N GLY A 422 -11.84 -37.44 -10.25
CA GLY A 422 -12.39 -38.76 -9.92
C GLY A 422 -12.00 -39.27 -8.52
N ALA A 423 -11.21 -38.51 -7.76
CA ALA A 423 -10.74 -38.87 -6.42
C ALA A 423 -11.63 -38.22 -5.35
N GLN A 424 -11.89 -38.92 -4.24
CA GLN A 424 -12.57 -38.34 -3.08
C GLN A 424 -11.51 -37.68 -2.18
N LEU A 425 -11.25 -36.39 -2.41
CA LEU A 425 -10.07 -35.70 -1.87
C LEU A 425 -10.16 -35.44 -0.36
N SER A 426 -11.30 -34.94 0.13
CA SER A 426 -11.49 -34.57 1.55
C SER A 426 -12.02 -35.68 2.46
N GLY A 427 -12.47 -36.81 1.89
CA GLY A 427 -13.35 -37.77 2.57
C GLY A 427 -14.82 -37.33 2.66
N LEU A 428 -15.26 -36.45 1.75
CA LEU A 428 -16.58 -35.82 1.64
C LEU A 428 -17.74 -36.71 2.12
N SER A 429 -18.40 -36.29 3.20
CA SER A 429 -19.62 -36.95 3.68
C SER A 429 -20.81 -36.61 2.79
N ALA A 430 -21.56 -37.64 2.36
CA ALA A 430 -22.82 -37.46 1.62
C ALA A 430 -23.85 -36.61 2.40
N TYR A 431 -23.71 -36.51 3.74
CA TYR A 431 -24.49 -35.60 4.55
C TYR A 431 -24.14 -34.12 4.28
N TYR A 432 -22.84 -33.79 4.18
CA TYR A 432 -22.36 -32.43 3.94
C TYR A 432 -22.74 -31.97 2.52
N GLN A 433 -22.56 -32.82 1.50
CA GLN A 433 -23.09 -32.57 0.15
C GLN A 433 -24.55 -32.14 0.21
N ARG A 434 -25.42 -33.00 0.75
CA ARG A 434 -26.87 -32.75 0.78
C ARG A 434 -27.29 -31.43 1.44
N ILE A 435 -26.61 -30.99 2.50
CA ILE A 435 -27.01 -29.77 3.24
C ILE A 435 -26.31 -28.49 2.74
N PHE A 436 -25.18 -28.61 2.04
CA PHE A 436 -24.36 -27.48 1.60
C PHE A 436 -24.23 -27.32 0.08
N GLU A 437 -24.63 -28.29 -0.75
CA GLU A 437 -24.69 -28.15 -2.23
C GLU A 437 -25.77 -27.17 -2.71
N ARG A 438 -26.70 -26.81 -1.80
CA ARG A 438 -27.91 -26.02 -2.06
C ARG A 438 -27.60 -24.66 -2.71
N GLY A 439 -28.08 -24.46 -3.94
CA GLY A 439 -28.18 -23.13 -4.55
C GLY A 439 -29.35 -22.30 -4.04
N ILE A 440 -29.39 -21.02 -4.42
CA ILE A 440 -30.60 -20.20 -4.43
C ILE A 440 -30.97 -20.05 -5.90
N ASP A 441 -31.96 -20.83 -6.36
CA ASP A 441 -32.39 -20.90 -7.75
C ASP A 441 -33.87 -20.44 -7.86
N PRO A 442 -34.12 -19.12 -7.81
CA PRO A 442 -35.47 -18.57 -7.91
C PRO A 442 -35.96 -18.69 -9.35
N ASP A 443 -37.25 -19.00 -9.50
CA ASP A 443 -37.90 -19.00 -10.81
C ASP A 443 -37.85 -17.56 -11.38
N VAL A 444 -37.21 -17.40 -12.54
CA VAL A 444 -36.90 -16.09 -13.14
C VAL A 444 -38.17 -15.32 -13.51
N ASP A 445 -39.26 -16.02 -13.84
CA ASP A 445 -40.55 -15.43 -14.17
C ASP A 445 -41.43 -15.21 -12.93
N ASN A 446 -41.18 -15.93 -11.83
CA ASN A 446 -41.91 -15.79 -10.57
C ASN A 446 -41.00 -15.92 -9.32
N PRO A 447 -40.52 -14.82 -8.73
CA PRO A 447 -39.63 -14.85 -7.57
C PRO A 447 -40.28 -15.33 -6.26
N GLU A 448 -41.58 -15.64 -6.23
CA GLU A 448 -42.22 -16.37 -5.12
C GLU A 448 -42.03 -17.89 -5.21
N LYS A 449 -41.54 -18.40 -6.36
CA LYS A 449 -41.18 -19.79 -6.58
C LYS A 449 -39.66 -19.96 -6.58
N CYS A 450 -39.23 -21.14 -6.14
CA CYS A 450 -37.85 -21.60 -6.20
C CYS A 450 -37.85 -22.98 -6.85
N HIS A 451 -36.85 -23.29 -7.67
CA HIS A 451 -36.69 -24.63 -8.24
C HIS A 451 -36.33 -25.67 -7.15
N ASP A 452 -36.55 -26.95 -7.44
CA ASP A 452 -36.34 -28.04 -6.48
C ASP A 452 -34.89 -28.05 -5.96
N HIS A 453 -34.76 -28.04 -4.64
CA HIS A 453 -33.49 -27.87 -3.94
C HIS A 453 -33.45 -28.65 -2.63
N SER A 454 -32.26 -29.09 -2.22
CA SER A 454 -32.07 -29.86 -0.98
C SER A 454 -32.57 -29.09 0.25
N GLU A 455 -33.27 -29.79 1.15
CA GLU A 455 -33.91 -29.20 2.33
C GLU A 455 -32.89 -28.54 3.28
N ILE A 456 -33.29 -27.44 3.91
CA ILE A 456 -32.51 -26.83 4.99
C ILE A 456 -32.53 -27.81 6.18
N PRO A 457 -31.37 -28.20 6.75
CA PRO A 457 -31.35 -29.13 7.86
C PRO A 457 -32.02 -28.51 9.11
N PRO A 458 -32.62 -29.33 10.00
CA PRO A 458 -33.25 -28.84 11.23
C PRO A 458 -32.24 -28.19 12.20
N GLU A 459 -30.97 -28.59 12.11
CA GLU A 459 -29.84 -28.04 12.84
C GLU A 459 -28.59 -28.12 11.94
N TYR A 460 -27.75 -27.09 11.97
CA TYR A 460 -26.47 -27.09 11.25
C TYR A 460 -25.39 -27.84 12.06
N PRO A 461 -24.40 -28.47 11.41
CA PRO A 461 -23.27 -29.07 12.13
C PRO A 461 -22.53 -28.04 13.00
N PRO A 462 -21.87 -28.46 14.10
CA PRO A 462 -21.06 -27.56 14.91
C PRO A 462 -20.01 -26.82 14.06
N VAL A 463 -19.85 -25.51 14.29
CA VAL A 463 -18.95 -24.64 13.50
C VAL A 463 -17.54 -25.23 13.38
N GLN A 464 -17.02 -25.81 14.47
CA GLN A 464 -15.68 -26.42 14.49
C GLN A 464 -15.58 -27.68 13.60
N GLU A 465 -16.66 -28.43 13.38
CA GLU A 465 -16.68 -29.54 12.42
C GLU A 465 -16.70 -29.02 10.97
N ILE A 466 -17.42 -27.93 10.72
CA ILE A 466 -17.46 -27.27 9.40
C ILE A 466 -16.07 -26.71 9.05
N LEU A 467 -15.42 -26.00 9.99
CA LEU A 467 -14.05 -25.48 9.82
C LEU A 467 -13.02 -26.62 9.67
N SER A 468 -13.18 -27.72 10.41
CA SER A 468 -12.34 -28.92 10.24
C SER A 468 -12.51 -29.59 8.88
N TYR A 469 -13.70 -29.52 8.28
CA TYR A 469 -13.94 -29.96 6.91
C TYR A 469 -13.34 -28.97 5.90
N GLN A 470 -13.53 -27.66 6.09
CA GLN A 470 -12.92 -26.62 5.26
C GLN A 470 -11.40 -26.77 5.18
N ALA A 471 -10.73 -26.97 6.31
CA ALA A 471 -9.28 -27.20 6.37
C ALA A 471 -8.82 -28.37 5.49
N LYS A 472 -9.53 -29.51 5.49
CA LYS A 472 -9.20 -30.66 4.63
C LYS A 472 -9.36 -30.37 3.14
N VAL A 473 -10.35 -29.55 2.76
CA VAL A 473 -10.51 -29.12 1.37
C VAL A 473 -9.37 -28.18 0.98
N ARG A 474 -8.96 -27.25 1.85
CA ARG A 474 -7.79 -26.38 1.64
C ARG A 474 -6.48 -27.18 1.53
N GLU A 475 -6.25 -28.16 2.39
CA GLU A 475 -5.12 -29.12 2.29
C GLU A 475 -5.13 -29.89 0.98
N SER A 476 -6.33 -30.26 0.48
CA SER A 476 -6.48 -30.94 -0.81
C SER A 476 -6.13 -30.04 -1.98
N VAL A 477 -6.47 -28.74 -1.92
CA VAL A 477 -6.03 -27.73 -2.90
C VAL A 477 -4.52 -27.57 -2.85
N GLU A 478 -3.91 -27.35 -1.68
CA GLU A 478 -2.45 -27.24 -1.52
C GLU A 478 -1.74 -28.44 -2.16
N ALA A 479 -2.24 -29.66 -1.92
CA ALA A 479 -1.66 -30.88 -2.48
C ALA A 479 -1.60 -30.91 -4.01
N LEU A 480 -2.53 -30.24 -4.72
CA LEU A 480 -2.50 -30.09 -6.19
C LEU A 480 -1.33 -29.21 -6.66
N TYR A 481 -0.99 -28.16 -5.90
CA TYR A 481 0.08 -27.21 -6.25
C TYR A 481 1.48 -27.73 -5.90
N ARG A 482 1.63 -28.72 -5.00
CA ARG A 482 2.93 -29.25 -4.53
C ARG A 482 3.86 -29.78 -5.63
N SER A 483 3.32 -30.15 -6.80
CA SER A 483 4.12 -30.64 -7.94
C SER A 483 4.48 -29.56 -8.97
N GLY A 484 4.10 -28.31 -8.74
CA GLY A 484 4.19 -27.21 -9.70
C GLY A 484 2.83 -26.93 -10.36
N ILE A 485 2.48 -25.65 -10.50
CA ILE A 485 1.22 -25.19 -11.10
C ILE A 485 1.08 -25.67 -12.55
N GLU A 486 2.20 -25.82 -13.26
CA GLU A 486 2.29 -26.31 -14.63
C GLU A 486 2.05 -27.82 -14.77
N LYS A 487 1.88 -28.56 -13.67
CA LYS A 487 1.49 -29.98 -13.65
C LYS A 487 -0.01 -30.19 -13.47
N ILE A 488 -0.77 -29.15 -13.14
CA ILE A 488 -2.22 -29.25 -12.90
C ILE A 488 -2.93 -29.46 -14.25
N PRO A 489 -3.67 -30.58 -14.45
CA PRO A 489 -4.39 -30.83 -15.70
C PRO A 489 -5.49 -29.78 -15.94
N ARG A 490 -5.72 -29.37 -17.20
CA ARG A 490 -6.66 -28.27 -17.55
C ARG A 490 -8.08 -28.46 -16.99
N ASN A 491 -8.60 -29.68 -16.97
CA ASN A 491 -9.91 -29.98 -16.38
C ASN A 491 -9.95 -29.76 -14.85
N VAL A 492 -8.86 -30.08 -14.14
CA VAL A 492 -8.69 -29.75 -12.71
C VAL A 492 -8.49 -28.25 -12.53
N GLY A 493 -7.72 -27.62 -13.41
CA GLY A 493 -7.54 -26.16 -13.46
C GLY A 493 -8.84 -25.38 -13.63
N ARG A 494 -9.79 -25.89 -14.44
CA ARG A 494 -11.13 -25.32 -14.55
C ARG A 494 -11.95 -25.49 -13.27
N ALA A 495 -11.85 -26.64 -12.59
CA ALA A 495 -12.51 -26.83 -11.29
C ALA A 495 -11.92 -25.92 -10.20
N ILE A 496 -10.61 -25.65 -10.24
CA ILE A 496 -9.93 -24.65 -9.40
C ILE A 496 -10.51 -23.26 -9.65
N TRP A 497 -10.57 -22.78 -10.90
CA TRP A 497 -11.16 -21.47 -11.21
C TRP A 497 -12.62 -21.34 -10.80
N VAL A 498 -13.45 -22.34 -11.16
CA VAL A 498 -14.88 -22.38 -10.78
C VAL A 498 -15.05 -22.26 -9.27
N GLY A 499 -14.23 -22.97 -8.47
CA GLY A 499 -14.29 -22.87 -7.01
C GLY A 499 -13.71 -21.56 -6.44
N PHE A 500 -12.62 -21.07 -7.02
CA PHE A 500 -11.93 -19.84 -6.61
C PHE A 500 -12.79 -18.60 -6.80
N GLU A 501 -13.33 -18.39 -8.01
CA GLU A 501 -14.23 -17.26 -8.28
C GLU A 501 -15.56 -17.39 -7.53
N HIS A 502 -16.08 -18.61 -7.35
CA HIS A 502 -17.28 -18.84 -6.54
C HIS A 502 -17.06 -18.47 -5.06
N GLU A 503 -15.90 -18.79 -4.47
CA GLU A 503 -15.55 -18.32 -3.10
C GLU A 503 -15.44 -16.78 -3.04
N ILE A 504 -14.93 -16.12 -4.10
CA ILE A 504 -14.92 -14.64 -4.21
C ILE A 504 -16.35 -14.05 -4.31
N MET A 505 -17.22 -14.60 -5.18
CA MET A 505 -18.63 -14.16 -5.31
C MET A 505 -19.41 -14.30 -3.99
N HIS A 506 -19.07 -15.33 -3.20
CA HIS A 506 -19.63 -15.53 -1.88
C HIS A 506 -19.01 -14.65 -0.79
N LEU A 507 -17.74 -14.25 -0.92
CA LEU A 507 -17.11 -13.25 -0.08
C LEU A 507 -17.80 -11.90 -0.25
N GLU A 508 -18.05 -11.47 -1.50
CA GLU A 508 -18.89 -10.31 -1.80
C GLU A 508 -20.31 -10.45 -1.21
N THR A 509 -20.90 -11.65 -1.33
CA THR A 509 -22.23 -11.94 -0.77
C THR A 509 -22.29 -11.75 0.75
N LEU A 510 -21.28 -12.24 1.46
CA LEU A 510 -21.18 -12.02 2.90
C LEU A 510 -20.93 -10.55 3.25
N LEU A 511 -20.10 -9.84 2.46
CA LEU A 511 -19.84 -8.42 2.66
C LEU A 511 -21.12 -7.58 2.56
N TYR A 512 -21.94 -7.72 1.51
CA TYR A 512 -23.19 -6.95 1.43
C TYR A 512 -24.27 -7.44 2.41
N MET A 513 -24.26 -8.71 2.82
CA MET A 513 -25.11 -9.19 3.93
C MET A 513 -24.74 -8.53 5.26
N MET A 514 -23.44 -8.37 5.53
CA MET A 514 -22.92 -7.72 6.73
C MET A 514 -23.29 -6.23 6.79
N LEU A 515 -23.34 -5.51 5.66
CA LEU A 515 -23.85 -4.12 5.65
C LEU A 515 -25.27 -3.98 6.21
N GLN A 516 -26.08 -5.05 6.11
CA GLN A 516 -27.46 -5.09 6.61
C GLN A 516 -27.58 -5.56 8.07
N SER A 517 -26.48 -5.93 8.73
CA SER A 517 -26.46 -6.30 10.15
C SER A 517 -25.85 -5.18 11.00
N ASP A 518 -26.63 -4.66 11.94
CA ASP A 518 -26.15 -3.64 12.90
C ASP A 518 -25.19 -4.23 13.97
N LYS A 519 -24.82 -5.51 13.85
CA LYS A 519 -23.88 -6.24 14.72
C LYS A 519 -22.57 -6.65 14.02
N THR A 520 -22.42 -6.36 12.73
CA THR A 520 -21.16 -6.58 12.01
C THR A 520 -20.03 -5.84 12.70
N ARG A 521 -18.92 -6.55 12.95
CA ARG A 521 -17.68 -5.95 13.45
C ARG A 521 -16.88 -5.41 12.27
N PRO A 522 -16.18 -4.27 12.41
CA PRO A 522 -15.26 -3.78 11.40
C PRO A 522 -14.18 -4.82 11.08
N PRO A 523 -13.57 -4.77 9.88
CA PRO A 523 -12.41 -5.59 9.57
C PRO A 523 -11.34 -5.44 10.67
N PRO A 524 -10.84 -6.54 11.23
CA PRO A 524 -9.79 -6.50 12.24
C PRO A 524 -8.48 -6.02 11.60
N HIS A 525 -7.68 -5.30 12.39
CA HIS A 525 -6.36 -4.80 11.98
C HIS A 525 -6.36 -3.84 10.78
N THR A 526 -7.50 -3.19 10.48
CA THR A 526 -7.53 -1.96 9.69
C THR A 526 -7.83 -0.76 10.59
N GLU A 527 -7.27 0.39 10.26
CA GLU A 527 -7.64 1.64 10.91
C GLU A 527 -8.99 2.11 10.38
N VAL A 528 -9.83 2.68 11.25
CA VAL A 528 -11.10 3.28 10.82
C VAL A 528 -10.78 4.58 10.09
N PRO A 529 -11.22 4.77 8.84
CA PRO A 529 -10.92 5.99 8.10
C PRO A 529 -11.50 7.25 8.79
N ASP A 530 -10.75 8.35 8.75
CA ASP A 530 -11.26 9.67 9.10
C ASP A 530 -12.23 10.15 8.01
N TRP A 531 -13.52 9.85 8.22
CA TRP A 531 -14.59 10.14 7.26
C TRP A 531 -14.77 11.64 7.01
N GLU A 532 -14.48 12.50 7.98
CA GLU A 532 -14.62 13.96 7.84
C GLU A 532 -13.48 14.52 6.98
N LYS A 533 -12.23 14.18 7.30
CA LYS A 533 -11.06 14.54 6.49
C LYS A 533 -11.12 13.96 5.06
N LEU A 534 -11.65 12.75 4.90
CA LEU A 534 -11.91 12.17 3.57
C LEU A 534 -13.00 12.92 2.80
N ALA A 535 -14.07 13.35 3.46
CA ALA A 535 -15.13 14.16 2.85
C ALA A 535 -14.63 15.55 2.43
N GLU A 536 -13.81 16.20 3.26
CA GLU A 536 -13.15 17.46 2.91
C GLU A 536 -12.19 17.29 1.72
N LYS A 537 -11.35 16.25 1.72
CA LYS A 537 -10.44 15.92 0.61
C LYS A 537 -11.24 15.67 -0.68
N ALA A 538 -12.32 14.88 -0.63
CA ALA A 538 -13.21 14.65 -1.76
C ALA A 538 -13.87 15.94 -2.27
N ARG A 539 -14.43 16.76 -1.37
CA ARG A 539 -15.07 18.05 -1.71
C ARG A 539 -14.10 19.02 -2.37
N SER A 540 -12.87 19.10 -1.86
CA SER A 540 -11.82 19.97 -2.43
C SER A 540 -11.33 19.50 -3.81
N ALA A 541 -11.42 18.20 -4.08
CA ALA A 541 -11.06 17.57 -5.36
C ALA A 541 -12.24 17.42 -6.35
N ARG A 542 -13.42 18.00 -6.06
CA ARG A 542 -14.61 17.90 -6.92
C ARG A 542 -14.33 18.47 -8.31
N VAL A 543 -14.64 17.66 -9.32
CA VAL A 543 -14.70 18.07 -10.74
C VAL A 543 -16.13 17.95 -11.25
N VAL A 544 -16.48 18.74 -12.27
CA VAL A 544 -17.79 18.65 -12.92
C VAL A 544 -17.94 17.27 -13.57
N ASN A 545 -19.10 16.61 -13.37
CA ASN A 545 -19.39 15.33 -14.03
C ASN A 545 -19.85 15.59 -15.47
N GLU A 546 -18.88 15.86 -16.33
CA GLU A 546 -19.10 16.22 -17.74
C GLU A 546 -19.73 15.07 -18.55
N TRP A 547 -20.45 15.46 -19.61
CA TRP A 547 -21.01 14.54 -20.58
C TRP A 547 -20.01 14.31 -21.72
N PHE A 548 -19.42 13.12 -21.76
CA PHE A 548 -18.51 12.67 -22.81
C PHE A 548 -19.30 12.08 -23.97
N LYS A 549 -18.90 12.43 -25.20
CA LYS A 549 -19.47 11.84 -26.42
C LYS A 549 -18.75 10.55 -26.74
N VAL A 550 -19.38 9.41 -26.45
CA VAL A 550 -18.88 8.09 -26.86
C VAL A 550 -19.19 7.91 -28.35
N PRO A 551 -18.18 7.67 -29.21
CA PRO A 551 -18.40 7.47 -30.64
C PRO A 551 -19.09 6.12 -30.91
N ALA A 552 -19.80 6.04 -32.03
CA ALA A 552 -20.33 4.78 -32.54
C ALA A 552 -19.16 3.84 -32.87
N GLN A 553 -19.27 2.57 -32.46
CA GLN A 553 -18.18 1.60 -32.57
C GLN A 553 -18.70 0.16 -32.57
N GLU A 554 -17.96 -0.73 -33.25
CA GLU A 554 -18.11 -2.18 -33.09
C GLU A 554 -17.32 -2.64 -31.88
N ILE A 555 -17.99 -3.25 -30.89
CA ILE A 555 -17.35 -3.86 -29.73
C ILE A 555 -17.36 -5.39 -29.82
N THR A 556 -16.34 -5.99 -29.22
CA THR A 556 -16.24 -7.43 -28.98
C THR A 556 -16.64 -7.70 -27.52
N ILE A 557 -17.48 -8.71 -27.30
CA ILE A 557 -18.02 -9.11 -26.00
C ILE A 557 -17.74 -10.59 -25.83
N GLY A 558 -17.31 -10.99 -24.63
CA GLY A 558 -17.06 -12.39 -24.28
C GLY A 558 -15.75 -12.94 -24.83
N ILE A 559 -15.50 -14.21 -24.51
CA ILE A 559 -14.28 -14.93 -24.90
C ILE A 559 -14.64 -16.19 -25.70
N ASP A 560 -13.72 -16.61 -26.57
CA ASP A 560 -13.75 -17.94 -27.19
C ASP A 560 -12.75 -18.84 -26.45
N GLU A 561 -13.25 -19.62 -25.50
CA GLU A 561 -12.49 -20.71 -24.86
C GLU A 561 -13.28 -22.02 -25.05
N PRO A 562 -12.72 -23.02 -25.75
CA PRO A 562 -13.42 -24.27 -26.00
C PRO A 562 -13.42 -25.16 -24.75
N ASP A 563 -14.56 -25.80 -24.47
CA ASP A 563 -14.70 -26.73 -23.35
C ASP A 563 -13.95 -28.07 -23.53
N ASP A 564 -13.27 -28.25 -24.67
CA ASP A 564 -12.48 -29.46 -24.97
C ASP A 564 -11.16 -29.57 -24.20
N ALA A 565 -10.79 -28.53 -23.44
CA ALA A 565 -9.62 -28.46 -22.58
C ALA A 565 -8.26 -28.66 -23.30
N THR A 566 -8.18 -28.40 -24.61
CA THR A 566 -6.99 -28.66 -25.42
C THR A 566 -5.86 -27.63 -25.29
N ASP A 567 -6.17 -26.34 -25.08
CA ASP A 567 -5.16 -25.29 -24.84
C ASP A 567 -5.08 -24.94 -23.35
N VAL A 568 -3.91 -25.17 -22.77
CA VAL A 568 -3.60 -24.91 -21.35
C VAL A 568 -3.32 -23.44 -21.05
N ASN A 569 -3.13 -22.60 -22.08
CA ASN A 569 -2.74 -21.20 -21.94
C ASN A 569 -3.92 -20.23 -21.95
N LEU A 570 -5.14 -20.72 -22.20
CA LEU A 570 -6.34 -19.87 -22.27
C LEU A 570 -6.84 -19.51 -20.86
N ASN A 571 -7.21 -18.24 -20.69
CA ASN A 571 -7.87 -17.76 -19.48
C ASN A 571 -9.20 -18.50 -19.23
N TYR A 572 -9.64 -18.53 -17.99
CA TYR A 572 -10.98 -18.98 -17.64
C TYR A 572 -12.01 -17.89 -17.98
N GLY A 573 -13.27 -18.33 -18.10
CA GLY A 573 -14.45 -17.48 -18.16
C GLY A 573 -15.69 -18.35 -18.04
N TRP A 574 -16.79 -17.74 -17.59
CA TRP A 574 -18.06 -18.45 -17.34
C TRP A 574 -18.75 -18.85 -18.64
N ASP A 575 -19.75 -19.73 -18.53
CA ASP A 575 -20.57 -20.16 -19.66
C ASP A 575 -21.35 -18.98 -20.29
N ASN A 576 -21.85 -18.07 -19.47
CA ASN A 576 -22.55 -16.85 -19.88
C ASN A 576 -21.63 -15.77 -20.52
N GLU A 577 -20.30 -15.95 -20.46
CA GLU A 577 -19.30 -15.10 -21.12
C GLU A 577 -18.90 -15.63 -22.50
N LYS A 578 -19.49 -16.74 -22.94
CA LYS A 578 -19.18 -17.46 -24.17
C LYS A 578 -20.41 -17.64 -25.07
N PRO A 579 -20.24 -17.82 -26.39
CA PRO A 579 -19.01 -17.57 -27.15
C PRO A 579 -18.74 -16.07 -27.28
N GLN A 580 -17.61 -15.70 -27.87
CA GLN A 580 -17.35 -14.32 -28.25
C GLN A 580 -18.37 -13.85 -29.31
N ARG A 581 -18.86 -12.63 -29.15
CA ARG A 581 -19.77 -11.97 -30.10
C ARG A 581 -19.37 -10.54 -30.38
N ARG A 582 -19.79 -10.03 -31.54
CA ARG A 582 -19.66 -8.61 -31.90
C ARG A 582 -20.99 -7.90 -31.72
N ALA A 583 -20.94 -6.64 -31.29
CA ALA A 583 -22.11 -5.77 -31.19
C ALA A 583 -21.79 -4.39 -31.78
N GLN A 584 -22.73 -3.84 -32.55
CA GLN A 584 -22.65 -2.50 -33.12
C GLN A 584 -23.33 -1.52 -32.17
N VAL A 585 -22.58 -0.56 -31.64
CA VAL A 585 -23.08 0.44 -30.69
C VAL A 585 -23.14 1.79 -31.37
N HIS A 586 -24.28 2.46 -31.26
CA HIS A 586 -24.49 3.81 -31.78
C HIS A 586 -23.71 4.85 -30.95
N ALA A 587 -23.62 6.10 -31.43
CA ALA A 587 -22.99 7.16 -30.66
C ALA A 587 -23.96 7.71 -29.59
N PHE A 588 -23.48 7.95 -28.38
CA PHE A 588 -24.29 8.44 -27.25
C PHE A 588 -23.45 9.36 -26.34
N MET A 589 -24.12 9.97 -25.35
CA MET A 589 -23.46 10.75 -24.31
C MET A 589 -23.44 9.92 -23.01
N ALA A 590 -22.33 9.92 -22.31
CA ALA A 590 -22.16 9.27 -21.00
C ALA A 590 -21.46 10.21 -20.01
N GLN A 591 -21.76 10.09 -18.72
CA GLN A 591 -21.07 10.82 -17.67
C GLN A 591 -19.81 10.08 -17.21
N GLY A 592 -18.78 10.84 -16.82
CA GLY A 592 -17.46 10.30 -16.47
C GLY A 592 -17.35 9.60 -15.11
N ARG A 593 -18.34 9.79 -14.22
CA ARG A 593 -18.44 9.06 -12.94
C ARG A 593 -19.88 8.56 -12.69
N PRO A 594 -20.06 7.54 -11.82
CA PRO A 594 -21.38 7.12 -11.33
C PRO A 594 -22.17 8.26 -10.65
N ILE A 595 -23.48 8.03 -10.47
CA ILE A 595 -24.35 8.85 -9.63
C ILE A 595 -23.83 8.79 -8.19
N VAL A 596 -23.67 9.94 -7.53
CA VAL A 596 -23.22 10.00 -6.13
C VAL A 596 -24.37 10.23 -5.16
N ASN A 597 -24.14 9.96 -3.87
CA ASN A 597 -25.12 10.13 -2.80
C ASN A 597 -25.72 11.55 -2.75
N GLU A 598 -24.96 12.60 -3.07
CA GLU A 598 -25.46 13.99 -3.15
C GLU A 598 -26.52 14.18 -4.26
N GLU A 599 -26.27 13.61 -5.44
CA GLU A 599 -27.17 13.70 -6.59
C GLU A 599 -28.46 12.89 -6.34
N TYR A 600 -28.32 11.74 -5.69
CA TYR A 600 -29.43 10.89 -5.29
C TYR A 600 -30.24 11.50 -4.13
N ALA A 601 -29.59 12.09 -3.13
CA ALA A 601 -30.26 12.84 -2.06
C ALA A 601 -31.08 14.01 -2.61
N ARG A 602 -30.56 14.73 -3.62
CA ARG A 602 -31.30 15.80 -4.30
C ARG A 602 -32.50 15.27 -5.08
N TYR A 603 -32.35 14.16 -5.81
CA TYR A 603 -33.47 13.48 -6.45
C TYR A 603 -34.56 13.10 -5.45
N MET A 604 -34.19 12.49 -4.31
CA MET A 604 -35.14 12.14 -3.26
C MET A 604 -35.86 13.35 -2.66
N TYR A 605 -35.13 14.45 -2.42
CA TYR A 605 -35.69 15.67 -1.88
C TYR A 605 -36.68 16.34 -2.86
N ASP A 606 -36.27 16.56 -4.11
CA ASP A 606 -37.08 17.23 -5.13
C ASP A 606 -38.32 16.42 -5.52
N GLU A 607 -38.18 15.10 -5.71
CA GLU A 607 -39.26 14.20 -6.11
C GLU A 607 -40.02 13.59 -4.91
N HIS A 608 -39.74 14.06 -3.69
CA HIS A 608 -40.41 13.69 -2.44
C HIS A 608 -40.37 12.17 -2.15
N VAL A 609 -39.28 11.50 -2.50
CA VAL A 609 -39.08 10.06 -2.27
C VAL A 609 -38.78 9.82 -0.79
N THR A 610 -39.66 9.07 -0.13
CA THR A 610 -39.57 8.81 1.33
C THR A 610 -38.90 7.49 1.70
N SER A 611 -38.81 6.53 0.78
CA SER A 611 -38.09 5.28 1.02
C SER A 611 -36.59 5.50 0.89
N LEU A 612 -35.82 5.17 1.92
CA LEU A 612 -34.36 5.12 1.83
C LEU A 612 -33.92 3.90 1.01
N PRO A 613 -32.82 3.99 0.24
CA PRO A 613 -32.20 2.82 -0.38
C PRO A 613 -31.61 1.90 0.69
N ALA A 614 -31.52 0.60 0.42
CA ALA A 614 -31.03 -0.38 1.39
C ALA A 614 -29.56 -0.17 1.82
N SER A 615 -28.78 0.65 1.10
CA SER A 615 -27.43 1.06 1.50
C SER A 615 -27.42 2.16 2.56
N TRP A 616 -28.55 2.81 2.84
CA TRP A 616 -28.67 3.87 3.84
C TRP A 616 -29.39 3.37 5.10
N ALA A 617 -29.35 4.17 6.16
CA ALA A 617 -30.05 3.95 7.41
C ALA A 617 -30.49 5.27 8.04
N GLU A 618 -31.57 5.22 8.82
CA GLU A 618 -31.91 6.29 9.77
C GLU A 618 -31.06 6.14 11.04
N VAL A 619 -30.34 7.20 11.41
CA VAL A 619 -29.66 7.32 12.70
C VAL A 619 -30.64 7.94 13.68
N LYS A 620 -31.19 7.12 14.58
CA LYS A 620 -31.93 7.63 15.74
C LYS A 620 -30.92 8.17 16.75
N ASP A 621 -31.08 9.44 17.14
CA ASP A 621 -30.25 10.07 18.19
C ASP A 621 -30.25 9.21 19.46
N SER A 622 -29.14 8.52 19.67
CA SER A 622 -28.96 7.53 20.72
C SER A 622 -27.60 7.67 21.42
N THR A 623 -26.99 8.86 21.33
CA THR A 623 -25.87 9.30 22.18
C THR A 623 -26.03 10.75 22.63
N ALA A 624 -27.15 11.05 23.29
CA ALA A 624 -27.16 12.09 24.31
C ALA A 624 -26.34 11.63 25.54
N ALA A 625 -25.02 11.48 25.35
CA ALA A 625 -24.06 11.19 26.41
C ALA A 625 -23.61 12.51 27.06
N ALA A 626 -24.33 12.90 28.11
CA ALA A 626 -23.90 13.87 29.12
C ALA A 626 -23.41 15.26 28.64
N SER A 627 -24.35 16.10 28.17
CA SER A 627 -24.29 17.52 28.54
C SER A 627 -25.66 18.02 29.02
N ASN A 628 -25.71 18.53 30.25
CA ASN A 628 -26.89 19.22 30.77
C ASN A 628 -26.89 20.65 30.20
N GLY A 629 -27.67 20.89 29.15
CA GLY A 629 -27.78 22.19 28.49
C GLY A 629 -29.19 22.44 27.95
N VAL A 630 -30.08 22.95 28.80
CA VAL A 630 -31.44 23.33 28.40
C VAL A 630 -31.42 24.68 27.68
N THR A 631 -31.82 24.71 26.40
CA THR A 631 -32.26 25.94 25.72
C THR A 631 -33.45 25.66 24.79
N ASN A 632 -34.60 26.26 25.12
CA ASN A 632 -35.80 26.31 24.27
C ASN A 632 -35.70 27.45 23.23
N GLY A 633 -36.32 27.29 22.06
CA GLY A 633 -36.57 28.38 21.09
C GLY A 633 -36.81 27.91 19.64
N THR A 634 -37.97 27.36 19.29
CA THR A 634 -39.16 28.05 18.71
C THR A 634 -39.10 28.49 17.23
N ASN A 635 -39.82 27.72 16.38
CA ASN A 635 -40.71 28.11 15.27
C ASN A 635 -40.26 28.99 14.07
N GLY A 636 -40.59 28.48 12.87
CA GLY A 636 -40.90 29.26 11.64
C GLY A 636 -39.82 29.17 10.56
N THR A 637 -40.12 29.03 9.26
CA THR A 637 -41.40 29.24 8.56
C THR A 637 -41.43 28.45 7.23
N ASN A 638 -42.58 27.89 6.83
CA ASN A 638 -42.74 27.28 5.50
C ASN A 638 -42.80 28.35 4.40
N GLY A 639 -41.95 28.23 3.37
CA GLY A 639 -41.98 29.07 2.18
C GLY A 639 -42.10 28.23 0.90
N HIS A 640 -43.26 28.25 0.24
CA HIS A 640 -43.40 27.72 -1.12
C HIS A 640 -42.93 28.75 -2.14
N SER A 641 -42.05 28.36 -3.06
CA SER A 641 -41.66 29.18 -4.22
C SER A 641 -41.63 28.34 -5.49
N ASN A 642 -42.70 28.39 -6.28
CA ASN A 642 -42.70 27.91 -7.66
C ASN A 642 -41.94 28.91 -8.54
N GLY A 643 -40.86 28.48 -9.18
CA GLY A 643 -40.13 29.30 -10.14
C GLY A 643 -39.01 28.55 -10.85
N HIS A 644 -39.12 28.37 -12.17
CA HIS A 644 -38.03 27.86 -12.99
C HIS A 644 -36.85 28.84 -12.98
N SER A 645 -35.77 28.47 -12.30
CA SER A 645 -34.46 29.13 -12.39
C SER A 645 -33.35 28.08 -12.21
N ASN A 646 -32.16 28.38 -12.74
CA ASN A 646 -31.02 27.45 -12.87
C ASN A 646 -30.79 26.58 -11.62
N ARG A 647 -30.72 25.25 -11.82
CA ARG A 647 -30.54 24.24 -10.76
C ARG A 647 -29.14 24.31 -10.12
N THR A 648 -28.93 25.27 -9.23
CA THR A 648 -27.83 25.31 -8.25
C THR A 648 -28.42 25.53 -6.87
N HIS A 649 -29.06 24.49 -6.33
CA HIS A 649 -29.43 24.40 -4.93
C HIS A 649 -28.83 23.11 -4.35
N GLU A 650 -28.05 23.29 -3.29
CA GLU A 650 -27.53 22.21 -2.47
C GLU A 650 -28.68 21.55 -1.71
N VAL A 651 -28.52 20.27 -1.36
CA VAL A 651 -29.51 19.54 -0.55
C VAL A 651 -29.54 20.17 0.85
N PRO A 652 -30.69 20.57 1.40
CA PRO A 652 -30.75 21.19 2.72
C PRO A 652 -30.14 20.29 3.79
N GLU A 653 -29.35 20.84 4.72
CA GLU A 653 -28.73 20.07 5.81
C GLU A 653 -29.77 19.27 6.61
N SER A 654 -30.94 19.85 6.86
CA SER A 654 -32.08 19.19 7.53
C SER A 654 -32.63 17.95 6.79
N PHE A 655 -32.33 17.77 5.50
CA PHE A 655 -32.61 16.52 4.79
C PHE A 655 -31.49 15.49 4.96
N LEU A 656 -30.23 15.92 5.12
CA LEU A 656 -29.09 15.03 5.34
C LEU A 656 -29.00 14.56 6.80
N GLU A 657 -29.49 15.36 7.74
CA GLU A 657 -29.62 15.02 9.15
C GLU A 657 -30.39 13.71 9.38
N GLY A 658 -29.94 12.95 10.39
CA GLY A 658 -30.51 11.64 10.74
C GLY A 658 -30.30 10.54 9.69
N LYS A 659 -29.53 10.76 8.62
CA LYS A 659 -29.23 9.73 7.60
C LYS A 659 -27.76 9.34 7.60
N ALA A 660 -27.51 8.05 7.38
CA ALA A 660 -26.17 7.50 7.24
C ALA A 660 -26.10 6.46 6.11
N VAL A 661 -24.91 6.29 5.55
CA VAL A 661 -24.56 5.18 4.65
C VAL A 661 -24.05 4.01 5.48
N ARG A 662 -24.51 2.80 5.16
CA ARG A 662 -24.06 1.54 5.77
C ARG A 662 -22.70 1.15 5.19
N THR A 663 -21.72 0.95 6.06
CA THR A 663 -20.38 0.48 5.70
C THR A 663 -19.98 -0.71 6.57
N VAL A 664 -18.91 -1.42 6.20
CA VAL A 664 -18.34 -2.47 7.06
C VAL A 664 -17.77 -1.92 8.37
N TYR A 665 -17.53 -0.60 8.47
CA TYR A 665 -17.14 0.09 9.70
C TYR A 665 -18.34 0.64 10.50
N GLY A 666 -19.56 0.26 10.14
CA GLY A 666 -20.80 0.77 10.71
C GLY A 666 -21.41 1.93 9.92
N LEU A 667 -22.22 2.75 10.58
CA LEU A 667 -22.94 3.86 9.95
C LEU A 667 -22.06 5.11 9.81
N VAL A 668 -21.87 5.58 8.58
CA VAL A 668 -21.17 6.84 8.27
C VAL A 668 -22.21 7.92 7.95
N PRO A 669 -22.27 9.05 8.68
CA PRO A 669 -23.22 10.13 8.41
C PRO A 669 -23.23 10.57 6.94
N LEU A 670 -24.42 10.73 6.35
CA LEU A 670 -24.59 10.97 4.90
C LEU A 670 -23.82 12.22 4.43
N LYS A 671 -23.72 13.25 5.28
CA LYS A 671 -22.92 14.47 5.04
C LYS A 671 -21.43 14.22 4.74
N TYR A 672 -20.86 13.10 5.20
CA TYR A 672 -19.47 12.70 4.93
C TYR A 672 -19.34 11.73 3.73
N ALA A 673 -20.45 11.20 3.23
CA ALA A 673 -20.50 10.22 2.13
C ALA A 673 -21.09 10.80 0.83
N LEU A 674 -21.33 12.11 0.75
CA LEU A 674 -21.99 12.80 -0.36
C LEU A 674 -21.36 12.53 -1.74
N ASP A 675 -20.02 12.47 -1.79
CA ASP A 675 -19.23 12.23 -3.01
C ASP A 675 -19.07 10.76 -3.39
N TRP A 676 -19.57 9.83 -2.58
CA TRP A 676 -19.46 8.40 -2.86
C TRP A 676 -20.55 7.96 -3.86
N PRO A 677 -20.27 6.99 -4.75
CA PRO A 677 -21.30 6.35 -5.57
C PRO A 677 -22.46 5.84 -4.71
N VAL A 678 -23.70 6.12 -5.12
CA VAL A 678 -24.88 5.59 -4.42
C VAL A 678 -25.09 4.12 -4.79
N PHE A 679 -25.40 3.29 -3.78
CA PHE A 679 -25.82 1.90 -3.98
C PHE A 679 -27.33 1.79 -3.75
N ALA A 680 -28.10 1.55 -4.81
CA ALA A 680 -29.55 1.42 -4.78
C ALA A 680 -30.02 0.40 -5.83
N SER A 681 -31.31 0.02 -5.78
CA SER A 681 -31.90 -0.90 -6.77
C SER A 681 -31.96 -0.30 -8.17
N TYR A 682 -32.16 -1.16 -9.18
CA TYR A 682 -32.28 -0.74 -10.57
C TYR A 682 -33.37 0.33 -10.78
N ASP A 683 -34.54 0.17 -10.16
CA ASP A 683 -35.66 1.11 -10.35
C ASP A 683 -35.41 2.46 -9.66
N GLU A 684 -34.78 2.47 -8.48
CA GLU A 684 -34.33 3.69 -7.80
C GLU A 684 -33.29 4.46 -8.64
N LEU A 685 -32.27 3.76 -9.16
CA LEU A 685 -31.24 4.37 -10.00
C LEU A 685 -31.80 4.84 -11.36
N LYS A 686 -32.75 4.10 -11.94
CA LYS A 686 -33.45 4.48 -13.17
C LYS A 686 -34.29 5.75 -12.98
N GLY A 687 -34.98 5.88 -11.85
CA GLY A 687 -35.70 7.10 -11.46
C GLY A 687 -34.75 8.30 -11.32
N CYS A 688 -33.67 8.14 -10.55
CA CYS A 688 -32.66 9.18 -10.38
C CYS A 688 -31.99 9.57 -11.69
N ALA A 689 -31.62 8.61 -12.54
CA ALA A 689 -31.01 8.87 -13.84
C ALA A 689 -31.94 9.69 -14.76
N ALA A 690 -33.25 9.41 -14.75
CA ALA A 690 -34.24 10.18 -15.50
C ALA A 690 -34.37 11.62 -14.98
N TYR A 691 -34.39 11.82 -13.65
CA TYR A 691 -34.39 13.16 -13.03
C TYR A 691 -33.13 13.99 -13.37
N LEU A 692 -31.97 13.33 -13.49
CA LEU A 692 -30.70 13.93 -13.95
C LEU A 692 -30.65 14.15 -15.48
N GLY A 693 -31.69 13.78 -16.23
CA GLY A 693 -31.79 13.98 -17.68
C GLY A 693 -31.15 12.87 -18.54
N GLY A 694 -30.86 11.71 -17.94
CA GLY A 694 -30.26 10.55 -18.60
C GLY A 694 -31.07 9.26 -18.45
N ARG A 695 -30.39 8.12 -18.63
CA ARG A 695 -30.91 6.77 -18.38
C ARG A 695 -29.75 5.84 -18.03
N ILE A 696 -30.07 4.67 -17.48
CA ILE A 696 -29.08 3.59 -17.34
C ILE A 696 -28.63 3.13 -18.75
N PRO A 697 -27.32 2.96 -19.01
CA PRO A 697 -26.82 2.42 -20.26
C PRO A 697 -27.19 0.94 -20.43
N THR A 698 -27.25 0.46 -21.66
CA THR A 698 -27.29 -0.99 -21.92
C THR A 698 -25.94 -1.64 -21.59
N PHE A 699 -25.91 -2.98 -21.52
CA PHE A 699 -24.65 -3.71 -21.35
C PHE A 699 -23.64 -3.39 -22.47
N GLU A 700 -24.09 -3.38 -23.72
CA GLU A 700 -23.28 -2.98 -24.88
C GLU A 700 -22.77 -1.54 -24.78
N GLU A 701 -23.60 -0.60 -24.34
CA GLU A 701 -23.18 0.79 -24.13
C GLU A 701 -22.15 0.91 -23.01
N ALA A 702 -22.35 0.22 -21.88
CA ALA A 702 -21.37 0.19 -20.79
C ALA A 702 -20.01 -0.36 -21.25
N ARG A 703 -19.99 -1.46 -22.01
CA ARG A 703 -18.76 -2.01 -22.63
C ARG A 703 -18.13 -1.03 -23.63
N SER A 704 -18.94 -0.27 -24.37
CA SER A 704 -18.49 0.79 -25.29
C SER A 704 -17.85 1.98 -24.56
N ILE A 705 -18.34 2.36 -23.37
CA ILE A 705 -17.69 3.37 -22.50
C ILE A 705 -16.29 2.91 -22.11
N TYR A 706 -16.16 1.69 -21.54
CA TYR A 706 -14.87 1.19 -21.06
C TYR A 706 -13.83 1.13 -22.17
N ARG A 707 -14.18 0.57 -23.34
CA ARG A 707 -13.28 0.53 -24.49
C ARG A 707 -12.88 1.92 -24.98
N TYR A 708 -13.80 2.88 -24.98
CA TYR A 708 -13.48 4.26 -25.36
C TYR A 708 -12.50 4.91 -24.37
N ALA A 709 -12.67 4.67 -23.07
CA ALA A 709 -11.75 5.16 -22.05
C ALA A 709 -10.35 4.54 -22.17
N GLU A 710 -10.25 3.22 -22.42
CA GLU A 710 -8.97 2.55 -22.70
C GLU A 710 -8.25 3.15 -23.91
N MET A 711 -8.98 3.38 -25.01
CA MET A 711 -8.43 4.02 -26.21
C MET A 711 -7.94 5.45 -25.92
N MET A 712 -8.65 6.23 -25.11
CA MET A 712 -8.24 7.59 -24.74
C MET A 712 -6.93 7.62 -23.92
N GLU A 713 -6.71 6.67 -23.02
CA GLU A 713 -5.46 6.59 -22.26
C GLU A 713 -4.28 6.12 -23.15
N VAL A 714 -4.50 5.23 -24.12
CA VAL A 714 -3.49 4.88 -25.12
C VAL A 714 -3.13 6.09 -25.99
N ASP A 715 -4.12 6.78 -26.57
CA ASP A 715 -3.94 8.01 -27.35
C ASP A 715 -3.12 9.07 -26.59
N LYS A 716 -3.39 9.20 -25.28
CA LYS A 716 -2.72 10.16 -24.39
C LYS A 716 -1.27 9.76 -24.11
N ALA A 717 -1.00 8.47 -23.88
CA ALA A 717 0.36 7.95 -23.74
C ALA A 717 1.17 8.12 -25.05
N GLU A 718 0.57 7.81 -26.21
CA GLU A 718 1.20 7.99 -27.52
C GLU A 718 1.48 9.47 -27.84
N ARG A 719 0.57 10.39 -27.49
CA ARG A 719 0.81 11.83 -27.65
C ARG A 719 1.89 12.36 -26.71
N GLN A 720 2.00 11.83 -25.49
CA GLN A 720 3.11 12.16 -24.58
C GLN A 720 4.44 11.68 -25.15
N LEU A 721 4.50 10.42 -25.62
CA LEU A 721 5.68 9.86 -26.28
C LEU A 721 6.07 10.65 -27.55
N GLY A 722 5.09 11.00 -28.39
CA GLY A 722 5.30 11.78 -29.60
C GLY A 722 5.75 13.24 -29.35
N ALA A 723 5.36 13.84 -28.23
CA ALA A 723 5.85 15.15 -27.81
C ALA A 723 7.29 15.10 -27.25
N THR A 724 7.73 13.95 -26.75
CA THR A 724 9.09 13.72 -26.23
C THR A 724 10.11 13.27 -27.29
N VAL A 725 9.70 13.02 -28.53
CA VAL A 725 10.64 12.84 -29.65
C VAL A 725 10.94 14.22 -30.25
N PRO A 726 12.15 14.78 -30.10
CA PRO A 726 12.52 15.99 -30.82
C PRO A 726 12.41 15.72 -32.32
N ALA A 727 11.89 16.68 -33.08
CA ALA A 727 11.90 16.60 -34.53
C ALA A 727 13.34 16.60 -35.05
N VAL A 728 13.93 15.42 -35.21
CA VAL A 728 15.20 15.23 -35.92
C VAL A 728 14.94 15.49 -37.40
N ASN A 729 15.02 16.76 -37.81
CA ASN A 729 15.36 17.25 -39.15
C ASN A 729 15.23 18.79 -39.17
N GLY A 730 16.37 19.49 -39.23
CA GLY A 730 16.48 20.96 -39.24
C GLY A 730 17.92 21.41 -39.12
#